data_AF-A0AAV5Q253-F1
#
_entry.id   AF-A0AAV5Q253-F1
#
_cell.length_a   1.000
_cell.length_b   1.000
_cell.length_c   1.000
_cell.angle_alpha   90.00
_cell.angle_beta   90.00
_cell.angle_gamma   90.00
#
_symmetry.space_group_name_H-M   'P 1'
#
loop_
_entity.id
_entity.type
_entity.pdbx_description
1 polymer ?
#
loop_
_entity_poly.entity_id
_entity_poly.type
_entity_poly.pdbx_seq_one_letter_code
_entity_poly.pdbx_strand_id
1 'polypeptide(L)'
;MKSWHFFARQFHQSTKCLNYNSLLNTLPSSVRNIGIISHIDAGKTTTTERMIFYSGLTNRIGNVDEGDTVTDYLTQEKDRGITIQSAAVTIPWNNYKINVIDTPGHADFTFEVIRSLRVLDGAITILDSVAGVEAQTEKVWRQAKERGIPIIAFVNKMDRDGSGFGRTVKEIVGKLGTRALLVNIPYFEIAKDGGKIFKGVADILTKKLLIWEDVDGKDVKVIDLDPHDQNIIDEKYFKIANELANCREAVVEQLGELDEHVIDCFLETENYMKVPTKILKDSLRKLTIAGKVTPILCGASFKNIGVQPLLDAVIDFLPSPLEILPPQVSSSTIKKFKKENKKLLTSSIESTIDAKFGCIINNNKNLTTALAFKVIHHPNRGLMVFVRIYSGKLESGSQIINSRTGEKIKINKLLIMNGEDPLEVKFLSAGDIGVITGSNEIFTGDTLITNAKNKSTNGITSKEENIQLLPIPIPPPVFSVSIEPDTIGAKRKLDESLSLLLKEDPSLKLDFDEETDQTILSGMGELHLEIIKDRLVSDMKVPAEIGQVRVSFKESILKSSNSIFKSNESTSDDNLFSVSLSLHPFENDLNEALEFIDHDSNHLYLLDENNALIFAPNSMPEIIQKAFSANKWPMFLTFEKIIKSLLSGATGALHIGGPLHLPLHSIIVKIESWSIPSRFDLDSVTPMIQLTREAIRNSLDELSNNNKTVLEPVMLIKIQVPESDVGIVSQDLMSARNAKIMYVEEEGHDGEIWAREQMERTYTPKDETLKGVDVKGRVKIVAEAPLRDMIGYLGKLRGLTGGRGSLDMELSGMARVGYDRIGEILN
;
A
#
# COMPACT_ATOMS: atom_id res chain seq x y z
N MET A 1 6.19 49.14 33.88
CA MET A 1 5.22 49.46 32.81
C MET A 1 5.96 49.76 31.50
N LYS A 2 6.25 48.71 30.72
CA LYS A 2 6.59 48.71 29.28
C LYS A 2 6.83 47.24 28.84
N SER A 3 6.32 46.90 27.66
CA SER A 3 6.59 45.72 26.80
C SER A 3 6.17 44.30 27.23
N TRP A 4 4.87 43.97 27.15
CA TRP A 4 4.36 42.59 27.02
C TRP A 4 3.25 42.54 25.94
N HIS A 5 3.61 42.85 24.69
CA HIS A 5 2.73 42.85 23.51
C HIS A 5 3.34 42.07 22.33
N PHE A 6 4.12 41.03 22.61
CA PHE A 6 4.65 40.12 21.59
C PHE A 6 4.05 38.73 21.84
N PHE A 7 3.54 38.10 20.77
CA PHE A 7 2.75 36.86 20.72
C PHE A 7 1.21 36.99 20.69
N ALA A 8 0.71 38.02 20.02
CA ALA A 8 -0.37 37.77 19.07
C ALA A 8 0.20 36.86 17.97
N ARG A 9 -0.14 35.57 17.99
CA ARG A 9 0.11 34.67 16.85
C ARG A 9 -0.47 35.35 15.60
N GLN A 10 0.31 35.38 14.51
CA GLN A 10 -0.14 35.75 13.18
C GLN A 10 -1.14 34.72 12.62
N PHE A 11 -2.22 34.43 13.33
CA PHE A 11 -3.43 33.92 12.72
C PHE A 11 -4.11 35.13 12.06
N HIS A 12 -4.30 35.05 10.74
CA HIS A 12 -5.01 36.04 9.93
C HIS A 12 -4.35 37.41 9.76
N GLN A 13 -3.28 37.48 8.96
CA GLN A 13 -3.02 38.67 8.14
C GLN A 13 -2.68 38.32 6.69
N SER A 14 -3.60 38.75 5.83
CA SER A 14 -3.57 38.84 4.38
C SER A 14 -3.85 37.56 3.59
N THR A 15 -5.05 37.56 3.02
CA THR A 15 -5.37 37.38 1.59
C THR A 15 -4.35 38.01 0.63
N LYS A 16 -3.06 37.73 0.82
CA LYS A 16 -2.07 37.75 -0.25
C LYS A 16 -1.70 36.31 -0.42
N CYS A 17 -1.96 35.76 -1.60
CA CYS A 17 -1.37 34.49 -2.03
C CYS A 17 0.07 34.47 -1.51
N LEU A 18 0.38 33.55 -0.58
CA LEU A 18 1.78 33.25 -0.26
C LEU A 18 2.47 33.12 -1.61
N ASN A 19 3.47 33.95 -1.83
CA ASN A 19 4.08 34.10 -3.15
C ASN A 19 4.65 32.73 -3.51
N TYR A 20 3.96 31.93 -4.33
CA TYR A 20 4.17 30.48 -4.48
C TYR A 20 5.62 30.12 -4.90
N ASN A 21 6.35 31.10 -5.45
CA ASN A 21 7.80 31.05 -5.62
C ASN A 21 8.59 30.74 -4.32
N SER A 22 8.06 31.05 -3.14
CA SER A 22 8.65 30.68 -1.83
C SER A 22 8.40 29.21 -1.49
N LEU A 23 7.24 28.64 -1.88
CA LEU A 23 6.91 27.21 -1.75
C LEU A 23 7.74 26.33 -2.70
N LEU A 24 8.11 26.86 -3.88
CA LEU A 24 8.93 26.15 -4.86
C LEU A 24 10.42 26.09 -4.48
N ASN A 25 10.88 27.01 -3.62
CA ASN A 25 12.26 27.09 -3.15
C ASN A 25 12.43 26.59 -1.71
N THR A 26 11.46 25.86 -1.16
CA THR A 26 11.58 25.30 0.19
C THR A 26 12.70 24.28 0.26
N LEU A 27 13.51 24.39 1.31
CA LEU A 27 14.55 23.40 1.62
C LEU A 27 13.90 22.05 1.93
N PRO A 28 14.55 20.91 1.61
CA PRO A 28 14.02 19.58 1.93
C PRO A 28 13.69 19.41 3.43
N SER A 29 14.41 20.08 4.34
CA SER A 29 14.13 20.09 5.79
C SER A 29 12.75 20.66 6.16
N SER A 30 12.21 21.53 5.30
CA SER A 30 10.92 22.20 5.47
C SER A 30 9.80 21.52 4.69
N VAL A 31 10.05 20.32 4.15
CA VAL A 31 9.05 19.48 3.49
C VAL A 31 8.55 18.41 4.46
N ARG A 32 7.25 18.09 4.38
CA ARG A 32 6.62 16.94 5.04
C ARG A 32 5.84 16.17 4.00
N ASN A 33 6.12 14.88 3.83
CA ASN A 33 5.33 14.01 2.94
C ASN A 33 4.55 13.05 3.82
N ILE A 34 3.24 13.29 3.91
CA ILE A 34 2.37 12.61 4.86
C ILE A 34 1.24 11.90 4.15
N GLY A 35 0.87 10.73 4.65
CA GLY A 35 -0.36 10.05 4.25
C GLY A 35 -1.38 10.04 5.36
N ILE A 36 -2.64 10.02 4.98
CA ILE A 36 -3.75 9.91 5.93
C ILE A 36 -4.33 8.49 5.82
N ILE A 37 -4.29 7.77 6.94
CA ILE A 37 -4.70 6.36 7.08
C ILE A 37 -5.93 6.31 7.97
N SER A 38 -6.95 5.54 7.58
CA SER A 38 -8.20 5.43 8.33
C SER A 38 -9.01 4.23 7.85
N HIS A 39 -9.90 3.72 8.70
CA HIS A 39 -11.02 2.89 8.24
C HIS A 39 -12.12 3.75 7.58
N ILE A 40 -13.09 3.08 6.97
CA ILE A 40 -14.26 3.69 6.32
C ILE A 40 -15.01 4.57 7.33
N ASP A 41 -15.47 5.72 6.88
CA ASP A 41 -16.25 6.69 7.68
C ASP A 41 -15.54 7.34 8.86
N ALA A 42 -14.28 7.05 9.22
CA ALA A 42 -13.65 7.71 10.38
C ALA A 42 -13.38 9.23 10.19
N GLY A 43 -13.71 9.78 9.02
CA GLY A 43 -13.61 11.22 8.71
C GLY A 43 -12.27 11.61 8.10
N LYS A 44 -11.65 10.69 7.36
CA LYS A 44 -10.38 10.89 6.65
C LYS A 44 -10.45 12.04 5.64
N THR A 45 -11.29 11.90 4.61
CA THR A 45 -11.52 12.92 3.58
C THR A 45 -11.95 14.25 4.19
N THR A 46 -12.87 14.23 5.16
CA THR A 46 -13.30 15.43 5.88
C THR A 46 -12.13 16.15 6.54
N THR A 47 -11.20 15.42 7.14
CA THR A 47 -10.00 16.00 7.78
C THR A 47 -9.04 16.56 6.73
N THR A 48 -8.83 15.85 5.61
CA THR A 48 -8.04 16.33 4.47
C THR A 48 -8.59 17.66 3.94
N GLU A 49 -9.90 17.75 3.72
CA GLU A 49 -10.58 18.97 3.27
C GLU A 49 -10.40 20.13 4.25
N ARG A 50 -10.49 19.87 5.56
CA ARG A 50 -10.21 20.90 6.59
C ARG A 50 -8.76 21.36 6.54
N MET A 51 -7.80 20.45 6.33
CA MET A 51 -6.39 20.81 6.17
C MET A 51 -6.18 21.72 4.95
N ILE A 52 -6.83 21.41 3.82
CA ILE A 52 -6.78 22.24 2.60
C ILE A 52 -7.39 23.63 2.85
N PHE A 53 -8.58 23.69 3.47
CA PHE A 53 -9.24 24.95 3.81
C PHE A 53 -8.37 25.83 4.74
N TYR A 54 -7.85 25.25 5.83
CA TYR A 54 -7.04 26.00 6.78
C TYR A 54 -5.69 26.44 6.23
N SER A 55 -5.12 25.70 5.27
CA SER A 55 -3.92 26.13 4.55
C SER A 55 -4.11 27.41 3.71
N GLY A 56 -5.36 27.81 3.46
CA GLY A 56 -5.72 28.97 2.63
C GLY A 56 -5.71 28.68 1.13
N LEU A 57 -5.67 27.41 0.73
CA LEU A 57 -5.75 26.99 -0.68
C LEU A 57 -7.15 27.18 -1.26
N THR A 58 -8.16 26.84 -0.48
CA THR A 58 -9.57 27.03 -0.85
C THR A 58 -10.22 28.01 0.12
N ASN A 59 -11.07 28.88 -0.42
CA ASN A 59 -11.90 29.78 0.40
C ASN A 59 -13.20 29.12 0.87
N ARG A 60 -13.51 27.92 0.34
CA ARG A 60 -14.67 27.12 0.70
C ARG A 60 -14.25 25.85 1.43
N ILE A 61 -15.08 25.47 2.37
CA ILE A 61 -15.05 24.17 3.02
C ILE A 61 -15.70 23.17 2.04
N GLY A 62 -14.99 22.11 1.66
CA GLY A 62 -15.59 20.97 0.96
C GLY A 62 -16.40 20.10 1.92
N ASN A 63 -17.50 19.52 1.44
CA ASN A 63 -18.32 18.58 2.19
C ASN A 63 -18.47 17.27 1.40
N VAL A 64 -18.22 16.14 2.08
CA VAL A 64 -18.32 14.78 1.51
C VAL A 64 -19.78 14.47 1.15
N ASP A 65 -20.72 14.82 2.04
CA ASP A 65 -22.14 14.53 1.86
C ASP A 65 -22.76 15.30 0.68
N GLU A 66 -22.15 16.42 0.28
CA GLU A 66 -22.59 17.25 -0.84
C GLU A 66 -21.80 16.93 -2.13
N GLY A 67 -20.81 16.03 -2.07
CA GLY A 67 -19.96 15.68 -3.22
C GLY A 67 -19.02 16.80 -3.68
N ASP A 68 -18.78 17.81 -2.84
CA ASP A 68 -18.05 19.04 -3.16
C ASP A 68 -16.58 18.99 -2.71
N THR A 69 -16.06 17.79 -2.42
CA THR A 69 -14.67 17.57 -2.00
C THR A 69 -13.69 17.77 -3.16
N VAL A 70 -12.50 18.28 -2.83
CA VAL A 70 -11.38 18.52 -3.75
C VAL A 70 -10.59 17.23 -3.99
N THR A 71 -10.59 16.32 -3.01
CA THR A 71 -9.80 15.08 -3.07
C THR A 71 -10.49 13.93 -3.78
N ASP A 72 -11.82 13.91 -3.84
CA ASP A 72 -12.57 12.84 -4.52
C ASP A 72 -12.81 13.25 -5.98
N TYR A 73 -11.98 12.71 -6.88
CA TYR A 73 -11.98 13.08 -8.29
C TYR A 73 -12.99 12.28 -9.11
N LEU A 74 -13.28 11.04 -8.69
CA LEU A 74 -14.17 10.15 -9.41
C LEU A 74 -15.62 10.39 -8.98
N THR A 75 -16.56 10.30 -9.92
CA THR A 75 -17.99 10.39 -9.60
C THR A 75 -18.42 9.30 -8.63
N GLN A 76 -17.86 8.10 -8.76
CA GLN A 76 -18.12 6.96 -7.88
C GLN A 76 -17.65 7.19 -6.44
N GLU A 77 -16.57 7.96 -6.24
CA GLU A 77 -16.13 8.33 -4.89
C GLU A 77 -17.16 9.23 -4.20
N LYS A 78 -17.72 10.19 -4.96
CA LYS A 78 -18.77 11.10 -4.48
C LYS A 78 -20.08 10.38 -4.23
N ASP A 79 -20.51 9.51 -5.14
CA ASP A 79 -21.77 8.79 -5.04
C ASP A 79 -21.78 7.77 -3.89
N ARG A 80 -20.64 7.11 -3.63
CA ARG A 80 -20.52 6.08 -2.59
C ARG A 80 -19.95 6.62 -1.26
N GLY A 81 -19.45 7.86 -1.22
CA GLY A 81 -18.86 8.48 -0.03
C GLY A 81 -17.55 7.82 0.43
N ILE A 82 -16.83 7.13 -0.46
CA ILE A 82 -15.57 6.43 -0.16
C ILE A 82 -14.45 6.92 -1.06
N THR A 83 -13.22 6.96 -0.53
CA THR A 83 -12.03 7.22 -1.35
C THR A 83 -11.57 5.94 -2.02
N ILE A 84 -11.44 5.98 -3.35
CA ILE A 84 -11.04 4.86 -4.21
C ILE A 84 -9.61 5.06 -4.70
N GLN A 85 -9.28 6.26 -5.18
CA GLN A 85 -7.97 6.63 -5.68
C GLN A 85 -7.27 7.60 -4.73
N SER A 86 -5.94 7.46 -4.61
CA SER A 86 -5.18 8.31 -3.70
C SER A 86 -5.04 9.75 -4.22
N ALA A 87 -5.55 10.75 -3.50
CA ALA A 87 -5.37 12.14 -3.88
C ALA A 87 -4.03 12.68 -3.35
N ALA A 88 -3.20 13.29 -4.19
CA ALA A 88 -1.99 13.97 -3.76
C ALA A 88 -2.18 15.49 -3.85
N VAL A 89 -2.11 16.18 -2.72
CA VAL A 89 -2.30 17.64 -2.63
C VAL A 89 -1.13 18.27 -1.87
N THR A 90 -0.57 19.35 -2.40
CA THR A 90 0.47 20.12 -1.71
C THR A 90 -0.15 21.33 -1.01
N ILE A 91 0.00 21.44 0.30
CA ILE A 91 -0.54 22.55 1.11
C ILE A 91 0.58 23.31 1.86
N PRO A 92 0.52 24.65 1.93
CA PRO A 92 1.40 25.44 2.79
C PRO A 92 0.88 25.50 4.23
N TRP A 93 1.77 25.32 5.22
CA TRP A 93 1.45 25.59 6.62
C TRP A 93 2.68 26.08 7.39
N ASN A 94 2.58 27.21 8.10
CA ASN A 94 3.67 27.77 8.93
C ASN A 94 5.07 27.83 8.28
N ASN A 95 5.15 28.19 6.99
CA ASN A 95 6.38 28.19 6.16
C ASN A 95 6.94 26.80 5.80
N TYR A 96 6.19 25.73 6.04
CA TYR A 96 6.48 24.37 5.60
C TYR A 96 5.62 24.02 4.38
N LYS A 97 6.16 23.12 3.56
CA LYS A 97 5.46 22.49 2.44
C LYS A 97 5.01 21.11 2.89
N ILE A 98 3.69 20.88 2.95
CA ILE A 98 3.12 19.60 3.33
C ILE A 98 2.51 18.97 2.07
N ASN A 99 3.04 17.83 1.65
CA ASN A 99 2.46 17.01 0.59
C ASN A 99 1.59 15.94 1.28
N VAL A 100 0.29 16.03 1.10
CA VAL A 100 -0.70 15.13 1.68
C VAL A 100 -1.10 14.11 0.63
N ILE A 101 -1.04 12.82 0.98
CA ILE A 101 -1.61 11.72 0.19
C ILE A 101 -2.80 11.15 0.96
N ASP A 102 -3.99 11.32 0.40
CA ASP A 102 -5.19 10.75 0.96
C ASP A 102 -5.32 9.28 0.53
N THR A 103 -5.21 8.31 1.44
CA THR A 103 -5.13 6.87 1.09
C THR A 103 -6.48 6.17 1.24
N PRO A 104 -6.90 5.27 0.35
CA PRO A 104 -8.19 4.59 0.46
C PRO A 104 -8.39 3.88 1.80
N GLY A 105 -9.62 3.97 2.32
CA GLY A 105 -10.02 3.34 3.57
C GLY A 105 -10.72 1.99 3.38
N HIS A 106 -10.80 1.43 2.17
CA HIS A 106 -11.48 0.16 1.85
C HIS A 106 -10.48 -0.94 1.49
N ALA A 107 -10.75 -2.20 1.88
CA ALA A 107 -9.83 -3.33 1.72
C ALA A 107 -9.53 -3.66 0.24
N ASP A 108 -10.52 -3.58 -0.65
CA ASP A 108 -10.37 -3.82 -2.09
C ASP A 108 -9.32 -2.95 -2.79
N PHE A 109 -8.96 -1.79 -2.22
CA PHE A 109 -7.91 -0.89 -2.75
C PHE A 109 -6.58 -1.03 -1.99
N THR A 110 -6.28 -2.23 -1.50
CA THR A 110 -5.03 -2.51 -0.77
C THR A 110 -3.78 -2.13 -1.59
N PHE A 111 -3.80 -2.32 -2.92
CA PHE A 111 -2.68 -1.89 -3.77
C PHE A 111 -2.48 -0.37 -3.75
N GLU A 112 -3.55 0.42 -3.74
CA GLU A 112 -3.50 1.89 -3.63
C GLU A 112 -2.95 2.35 -2.27
N VAL A 113 -3.22 1.60 -1.20
CA VAL A 113 -2.63 1.84 0.12
C VAL A 113 -1.13 1.50 0.10
N ILE A 114 -0.75 0.34 -0.43
CA ILE A 114 0.64 -0.12 -0.52
C ILE A 114 1.50 0.86 -1.33
N ARG A 115 1.00 1.32 -2.48
CA ARG A 115 1.71 2.28 -3.35
C ARG A 115 1.87 3.64 -2.67
N SER A 116 0.86 4.07 -1.92
CA SER A 116 0.88 5.35 -1.20
C SER A 116 1.89 5.29 -0.07
N LEU A 117 1.84 4.27 0.79
CA LEU A 117 2.79 4.09 1.89
C LEU A 117 4.26 4.09 1.44
N ARG A 118 4.56 3.68 0.20
CA ARG A 118 5.93 3.65 -0.33
C ARG A 118 6.57 5.02 -0.50
N VAL A 119 5.78 6.06 -0.72
CA VAL A 119 6.28 7.41 -1.04
C VAL A 119 6.20 8.39 0.15
N LEU A 120 5.65 7.94 1.27
CA LEU A 120 5.45 8.74 2.46
C LEU A 120 6.69 8.73 3.36
N ASP A 121 6.93 9.87 4.00
CA ASP A 121 7.94 10.01 5.04
C ASP A 121 7.30 9.87 6.44
N GLY A 122 6.01 10.20 6.59
CA GLY A 122 5.24 10.04 7.83
C GLY A 122 3.75 9.79 7.55
N ALA A 123 2.97 9.48 8.58
CA ALA A 123 1.53 9.25 8.45
C ALA A 123 0.70 9.82 9.60
N ILE A 124 -0.57 10.10 9.31
CA ILE A 124 -1.61 10.43 10.28
C ILE A 124 -2.64 9.31 10.25
N THR A 125 -2.82 8.62 11.36
CA THR A 125 -3.88 7.62 11.53
C THR A 125 -5.10 8.27 12.18
N ILE A 126 -6.20 8.35 11.45
CA ILE A 126 -7.48 8.87 11.94
C ILE A 126 -8.32 7.72 12.47
N LEU A 127 -8.82 7.88 13.69
CA LEU A 127 -9.63 6.89 14.40
C LEU A 127 -10.96 7.50 14.81
N ASP A 128 -12.05 6.75 14.65
CA ASP A 128 -13.36 7.15 15.16
C ASP A 128 -13.39 6.95 16.68
N SER A 129 -13.67 8.00 17.44
CA SER A 129 -13.79 7.92 18.91
C SER A 129 -14.93 7.00 19.39
N VAL A 130 -15.92 6.69 18.55
CA VAL A 130 -17.05 5.80 18.85
C VAL A 130 -16.74 4.34 18.51
N ALA A 131 -16.08 4.08 17.38
CA ALA A 131 -15.76 2.72 16.95
C ALA A 131 -14.45 2.19 17.57
N GLY A 132 -13.47 3.08 17.77
CA GLY A 132 -12.14 2.74 18.26
C GLY A 132 -11.20 2.26 17.14
N VAL A 133 -10.35 1.29 17.46
CA VAL A 133 -9.41 0.68 16.51
C VAL A 133 -10.07 -0.50 15.80
N GLU A 134 -10.26 -0.35 14.49
CA GLU A 134 -10.80 -1.39 13.60
C GLU A 134 -9.69 -2.22 12.92
N ALA A 135 -10.01 -3.48 12.58
CA ALA A 135 -9.08 -4.45 11.99
C ALA A 135 -8.37 -3.93 10.72
N GLN A 136 -9.08 -3.17 9.88
CA GLN A 136 -8.47 -2.60 8.69
C GLN A 136 -7.44 -1.52 9.03
N THR A 137 -7.70 -0.70 10.05
CA THR A 137 -6.74 0.32 10.49
C THR A 137 -5.49 -0.35 11.06
N GLU A 138 -5.65 -1.44 11.80
CA GLU A 138 -4.55 -2.26 12.32
C GLU A 138 -3.66 -2.83 11.21
N LYS A 139 -4.27 -3.34 10.13
CA LYS A 139 -3.53 -3.87 8.97
C LYS A 139 -2.67 -2.81 8.31
N VAL A 140 -3.24 -1.64 8.01
CA VAL A 140 -2.49 -0.54 7.37
C VAL A 140 -1.45 0.05 8.33
N TRP A 141 -1.77 0.13 9.63
CA TRP A 141 -0.84 0.52 10.68
C TRP A 141 0.38 -0.39 10.73
N ARG A 142 0.17 -1.71 10.73
CA ARG A 142 1.23 -2.72 10.71
C ARG A 142 2.11 -2.57 9.47
N GLN A 143 1.50 -2.41 8.29
CA GLN A 143 2.24 -2.17 7.04
C GLN A 143 3.08 -0.88 7.07
N ALA A 144 2.58 0.18 7.71
CA ALA A 144 3.32 1.42 7.89
C ALA A 144 4.49 1.25 8.87
N LYS A 145 4.25 0.54 9.99
CA LYS A 145 5.26 0.26 11.03
C LYS A 145 6.37 -0.66 10.53
N GLU A 146 6.05 -1.71 9.78
CA GLU A 146 7.02 -2.61 9.13
C GLU A 146 7.96 -1.85 8.17
N ARG A 147 7.50 -0.73 7.61
CA ARG A 147 8.29 0.16 6.75
C ARG A 147 9.02 1.26 7.51
N GLY A 148 8.86 1.33 8.83
CA GLY A 148 9.47 2.37 9.66
C GLY A 148 8.90 3.77 9.45
N ILE A 149 7.65 3.89 8.99
CA ILE A 149 6.98 5.19 8.80
C ILE A 149 6.53 5.71 10.18
N PRO A 150 6.99 6.90 10.63
CA PRO A 150 6.50 7.52 11.86
C PRO A 150 5.03 7.93 11.75
N ILE A 151 4.27 7.72 12.82
CA ILE A 151 2.80 7.91 12.81
C ILE A 151 2.36 8.81 13.97
N ILE A 152 1.44 9.73 13.66
CA ILE A 152 0.61 10.46 14.64
C ILE A 152 -0.80 9.87 14.61
N ALA A 153 -1.45 9.67 15.75
CA ALA A 153 -2.85 9.27 15.79
C ALA A 153 -3.76 10.47 16.11
N PHE A 154 -4.89 10.56 15.41
CA PHE A 154 -5.91 11.57 15.59
C PHE A 154 -7.27 10.92 15.87
N VAL A 155 -7.73 11.03 17.13
CA VAL A 155 -9.03 10.54 17.59
C VAL A 155 -10.10 11.57 17.20
N ASN A 156 -10.83 11.24 16.15
CA ASN A 156 -11.82 12.10 15.51
C ASN A 156 -13.25 11.83 16.00
N LYS A 157 -14.17 12.71 15.59
CA LYS A 157 -15.61 12.64 15.91
C LYS A 157 -15.93 12.69 17.40
N MET A 158 -15.11 13.44 18.17
CA MET A 158 -15.34 13.66 19.60
C MET A 158 -16.68 14.37 19.90
N ASP A 159 -17.35 14.91 18.88
CA ASP A 159 -18.68 15.53 18.97
C ASP A 159 -19.84 14.53 19.02
N ARG A 160 -19.59 13.23 18.79
CA ARG A 160 -20.63 12.20 18.81
C ARG A 160 -20.91 11.66 20.23
N ASP A 161 -22.16 11.29 20.46
CA ASP A 161 -22.56 10.53 21.64
C ASP A 161 -21.88 9.15 21.64
N GLY A 162 -21.40 8.72 22.81
CA GLY A 162 -20.63 7.47 22.93
C GLY A 162 -19.18 7.57 22.48
N SER A 163 -18.67 8.76 22.15
CA SER A 163 -17.23 8.99 21.97
C SER A 163 -16.46 8.64 23.24
N GLY A 164 -15.33 7.95 23.11
CA GLY A 164 -14.47 7.58 24.23
C GLY A 164 -13.01 7.78 23.87
N PHE A 165 -12.44 8.91 24.28
CA PHE A 165 -11.03 9.23 24.01
C PHE A 165 -10.09 8.29 24.77
N GLY A 166 -10.32 8.10 26.07
CA GLY A 166 -9.49 7.23 26.91
C GLY A 166 -9.58 5.77 26.48
N ARG A 167 -10.78 5.28 26.16
CA ARG A 167 -10.95 3.95 25.55
C ARG A 167 -10.15 3.81 24.25
N THR A 168 -10.30 4.73 23.29
CA THR A 168 -9.59 4.63 22.01
C THR A 168 -8.07 4.68 22.20
N VAL A 169 -7.55 5.51 23.13
CA VAL A 169 -6.12 5.53 23.47
C VAL A 169 -5.65 4.17 24.00
N LYS A 170 -6.42 3.52 24.87
CA LYS A 170 -6.08 2.18 25.37
C LYS A 170 -6.10 1.14 24.25
N GLU A 171 -7.08 1.20 23.36
CA GLU A 171 -7.12 0.32 22.18
C GLU A 171 -5.92 0.52 21.25
N ILE A 172 -5.42 1.76 21.09
CA ILE A 172 -4.18 2.04 20.35
C ILE A 172 -2.98 1.32 21.02
N VAL A 173 -2.88 1.38 22.35
CA VAL A 173 -1.77 0.73 23.06
C VAL A 173 -1.85 -0.80 22.96
N GLY A 174 -3.04 -1.37 23.17
CA GLY A 174 -3.29 -2.81 23.05
C GLY A 174 -3.09 -3.29 21.62
N LYS A 175 -4.06 -2.97 20.76
CA LYS A 175 -4.17 -3.54 19.41
C LYS A 175 -3.07 -3.10 18.45
N LEU A 176 -2.63 -1.85 18.51
CA LEU A 176 -1.61 -1.33 17.58
C LEU A 176 -0.18 -1.52 18.11
N GLY A 177 -0.03 -2.00 19.36
CA GLY A 177 1.24 -2.34 19.99
C GLY A 177 2.23 -1.18 19.99
N THR A 178 1.80 0.01 20.44
CA THR A 178 2.63 1.23 20.49
C THR A 178 2.50 1.95 21.83
N ARG A 179 3.54 2.69 22.23
CA ARG A 179 3.45 3.61 23.37
C ARG A 179 2.71 4.87 22.93
N ALA A 180 1.53 5.10 23.48
CA ALA A 180 0.71 6.28 23.17
C ALA A 180 1.09 7.44 24.09
N LEU A 181 1.45 8.59 23.52
CA LEU A 181 1.76 9.80 24.28
C LEU A 181 0.75 10.91 23.97
N LEU A 182 0.04 11.37 25.00
CA LEU A 182 -1.02 12.36 24.85
C LEU A 182 -0.43 13.75 24.58
N VAL A 183 -0.81 14.35 23.44
CA VAL A 183 -0.43 15.73 23.10
C VAL A 183 -1.55 16.70 23.49
N ASN A 184 -2.80 16.33 23.26
CA ASN A 184 -3.96 17.10 23.71
C ASN A 184 -5.04 16.19 24.30
N ILE A 185 -5.97 16.79 25.05
CA ILE A 185 -7.14 16.13 25.63
C ILE A 185 -8.42 16.89 25.30
N PRO A 186 -9.57 16.20 25.20
CA PRO A 186 -10.82 16.84 24.81
C PRO A 186 -11.40 17.71 25.94
N TYR A 187 -11.96 18.86 25.59
CA TYR A 187 -12.71 19.73 26.49
C TYR A 187 -14.19 19.74 26.12
N PHE A 188 -15.02 19.40 27.12
CA PHE A 188 -16.48 19.40 27.03
C PHE A 188 -17.07 20.51 27.88
N GLU A 189 -17.99 21.26 27.31
CA GLU A 189 -18.82 22.22 28.00
C GLU A 189 -20.17 21.60 28.38
N ILE A 190 -20.68 21.93 29.57
CA ILE A 190 -22.00 21.48 30.01
C ILE A 190 -23.05 22.41 29.40
N ALA A 191 -23.92 21.85 28.56
CA ALA A 191 -25.06 22.55 27.98
C ALA A 191 -26.12 22.87 29.04
N LYS A 192 -27.01 23.82 28.74
CA LYS A 192 -28.13 24.21 29.62
C LYS A 192 -29.04 23.03 29.97
N ASP A 193 -29.12 22.05 29.08
CA ASP A 193 -29.97 20.86 29.21
C ASP A 193 -29.25 19.69 29.95
N GLY A 194 -28.03 19.93 30.46
CA GLY A 194 -27.21 18.93 31.15
C GLY A 194 -26.42 17.99 30.23
N GLY A 195 -26.60 18.09 28.90
CA GLY A 195 -25.77 17.42 27.91
C GLY A 195 -24.34 17.95 27.87
N LYS A 196 -23.38 17.15 27.40
CA LYS A 196 -21.97 17.57 27.25
C LYS A 196 -21.68 17.83 25.78
N ILE A 197 -21.19 19.03 25.47
CA ILE A 197 -20.89 19.45 24.10
C ILE A 197 -19.38 19.59 23.95
N PHE A 198 -18.82 18.91 22.95
CA PHE A 198 -17.41 19.07 22.61
C PHE A 198 -17.15 20.48 22.05
N LYS A 199 -16.26 21.23 22.70
CA LYS A 199 -16.02 22.66 22.40
C LYS A 199 -14.56 23.03 22.18
N GLY A 200 -13.63 22.17 22.54
CA GLY A 200 -12.22 22.49 22.41
C GLY A 200 -11.28 21.37 22.81
N VAL A 201 -9.98 21.69 22.82
CA VAL A 201 -8.92 20.78 23.23
C VAL A 201 -7.93 21.50 24.13
N ALA A 202 -7.43 20.81 25.15
CA ALA A 202 -6.37 21.33 26.00
C ALA A 202 -5.03 20.71 25.56
N ASP A 203 -4.07 21.55 25.19
CA ASP A 203 -2.72 21.17 24.79
C ASP A 203 -1.87 20.96 26.05
N ILE A 204 -1.45 19.71 26.27
CA ILE A 204 -0.69 19.28 27.45
C ILE A 204 0.72 19.87 27.42
N LEU A 205 1.32 20.00 26.24
CA LEU A 205 2.72 20.44 26.07
C LEU A 205 2.84 21.94 26.32
N THR A 206 1.94 22.75 25.74
CA THR A 206 1.94 24.21 25.90
C THR A 206 1.18 24.71 27.12
N LYS A 207 0.37 23.85 27.76
CA LYS A 207 -0.47 24.17 28.94
C LYS A 207 -1.56 25.18 28.60
N LYS A 208 -2.17 25.05 27.42
CA LYS A 208 -3.17 26.00 26.91
C LYS A 208 -4.46 25.29 26.54
N LEU A 209 -5.58 25.87 26.91
CA LEU A 209 -6.91 25.48 26.45
C LEU A 209 -7.26 26.27 25.19
N LEU A 210 -7.62 25.54 24.15
CA LEU A 210 -8.10 26.09 22.88
C LEU A 210 -9.60 25.83 22.79
N ILE A 211 -10.40 26.89 22.65
CA ILE A 211 -11.86 26.82 22.53
C ILE A 211 -12.27 27.43 21.20
N TRP A 212 -13.09 26.71 20.44
CA TRP A 212 -13.64 27.17 19.18
C TRP A 212 -15.06 27.69 19.41
N GLU A 213 -15.27 28.99 19.14
CA GLU A 213 -16.57 29.65 19.34
C GLU A 213 -17.38 29.73 18.04
N ASP A 214 -16.69 29.73 16.89
CA ASP A 214 -17.26 29.90 15.55
C ASP A 214 -17.54 28.57 14.83
N VAL A 215 -18.46 28.61 13.86
CA VAL A 215 -18.87 27.50 12.99
C VAL A 215 -17.77 27.17 11.97
N ASP A 216 -17.07 28.17 11.41
CA ASP A 216 -15.99 27.95 10.42
C ASP A 216 -14.66 27.57 11.08
N GLY A 217 -14.58 27.64 12.40
CA GLY A 217 -13.43 27.25 13.20
C GLY A 217 -12.22 28.19 13.08
N LYS A 218 -12.42 29.45 12.67
CA LYS A 218 -11.34 30.46 12.56
C LYS A 218 -11.08 31.19 13.88
N ASP A 219 -12.14 31.48 14.64
CA ASP A 219 -12.03 32.17 15.92
C ASP A 219 -11.76 31.17 17.05
N VAL A 220 -10.49 31.15 17.49
CA VAL A 220 -10.01 30.29 18.58
C VAL A 220 -9.63 31.14 19.78
N LYS A 221 -10.34 30.95 20.89
CA LYS A 221 -10.01 31.54 22.18
C LYS A 221 -8.94 30.69 22.87
N VAL A 222 -7.85 31.32 23.28
CA VAL A 222 -6.71 30.68 23.95
C VAL A 222 -6.69 31.09 25.42
N ILE A 223 -6.69 30.12 26.32
CA ILE A 223 -6.66 30.33 27.78
C ILE A 223 -5.44 29.58 28.32
N ASP A 224 -4.58 30.25 29.09
CA ASP A 224 -3.44 29.60 29.75
C ASP A 224 -3.95 28.85 30.99
N LEU A 225 -3.60 27.55 31.09
CA LEU A 225 -3.99 26.68 32.20
C LEU A 225 -2.77 26.46 33.12
N ASP A 226 -2.63 27.26 34.18
CA ASP A 226 -1.69 26.99 35.27
C ASP A 226 -2.45 26.60 36.57
N PRO A 227 -2.43 25.31 36.96
CA PRO A 227 -3.15 24.82 38.14
C PRO A 227 -2.78 25.53 39.45
N HIS A 228 -1.60 26.14 39.52
CA HIS A 228 -1.09 26.81 40.72
C HIS A 228 -1.46 28.30 40.80
N ASP A 229 -2.02 28.89 39.74
CA ASP A 229 -2.45 30.29 39.73
C ASP A 229 -3.97 30.40 39.87
N GLN A 230 -4.44 30.28 41.12
CA GLN A 230 -5.87 30.35 41.48
C GLN A 230 -6.51 31.71 41.18
N ASN A 231 -5.73 32.76 40.92
CA ASN A 231 -6.25 34.10 40.62
C ASN A 231 -6.61 34.30 39.14
N ILE A 232 -6.22 33.38 38.24
CA ILE A 232 -6.36 33.53 36.79
C ILE A 232 -7.41 32.58 36.20
N ILE A 233 -7.66 31.43 36.83
CA ILE A 233 -8.51 30.39 36.26
C ILE A 233 -9.94 30.51 36.79
N ASP A 234 -10.91 30.78 35.90
CA ASP A 234 -12.34 30.69 36.25
C ASP A 234 -12.66 29.29 36.82
N GLU A 235 -13.51 29.19 37.85
CA GLU A 235 -13.92 27.92 38.48
C GLU A 235 -14.35 26.86 37.45
N LYS A 236 -14.92 27.31 36.32
CA LYS A 236 -15.33 26.50 35.17
C LYS A 236 -14.20 25.65 34.56
N TYR A 237 -12.96 26.13 34.59
CA TYR A 237 -11.80 25.48 33.96
C TYR A 237 -10.91 24.71 34.94
N PHE A 238 -11.20 24.77 36.25
CA PHE A 238 -10.40 24.09 37.26
C PHE A 238 -10.33 22.57 37.06
N LYS A 239 -11.44 21.96 36.65
CA LYS A 239 -11.50 20.51 36.38
C LYS A 239 -10.55 20.08 35.25
N ILE A 240 -10.53 20.83 34.14
CA ILE A 240 -9.65 20.51 32.99
C ILE A 240 -8.19 20.85 33.29
N ALA A 241 -7.91 21.87 34.12
CA ALA A 241 -6.55 22.20 34.56
C ALA A 241 -5.93 21.08 35.40
N ASN A 242 -6.68 20.49 36.32
CA ASN A 242 -6.20 19.34 37.11
C ASN A 242 -5.97 18.09 36.24
N GLU A 243 -6.90 17.81 35.31
CA GLU A 243 -6.73 16.68 34.39
C GLU A 243 -5.48 16.87 33.50
N LEU A 244 -5.25 18.10 33.02
CA LEU A 244 -4.06 18.45 32.25
C LEU A 244 -2.78 18.24 33.06
N ALA A 245 -2.78 18.58 34.35
CA ALA A 245 -1.62 18.38 35.24
C ALA A 245 -1.28 16.89 35.36
N ASN A 246 -2.27 16.03 35.60
CA ASN A 246 -2.09 14.57 35.68
C ASN A 246 -1.60 13.99 34.34
N CYS A 247 -2.19 14.42 33.22
CA CYS A 247 -1.73 14.02 31.89
C CYS A 247 -0.29 14.45 31.64
N ARG A 248 0.09 15.66 32.05
CA ARG A 248 1.45 16.18 31.85
C ARG A 248 2.46 15.40 32.69
N GLU A 249 2.15 15.08 33.93
CA GLU A 249 2.98 14.22 34.79
C GLU A 249 3.27 12.89 34.08
N ALA A 250 2.22 12.19 33.64
CA ALA A 250 2.37 10.93 32.90
C ALA A 250 3.20 11.08 31.60
N VAL A 251 3.02 12.17 30.85
CA VAL A 251 3.81 12.46 29.63
C VAL A 251 5.29 12.66 29.95
N VAL A 252 5.61 13.43 31.00
CA VAL A 252 7.00 13.70 31.39
C VAL A 252 7.67 12.43 31.90
N GLU A 253 6.97 11.60 32.68
CA GLU A 253 7.48 10.30 33.15
C GLU A 253 7.78 9.36 31.99
N GLN A 254 6.83 9.19 31.06
CA GLN A 254 7.03 8.33 29.89
C GLN A 254 8.17 8.78 28.98
N LEU A 255 8.32 10.10 28.78
CA LEU A 255 9.45 10.65 28.03
C LEU A 255 10.77 10.49 28.79
N GLY A 256 10.74 10.65 30.12
CA GLY A 256 11.90 10.42 30.98
C GLY A 256 12.45 9.01 30.86
N GLU A 257 11.60 7.98 30.76
CA GLU A 257 12.04 6.59 30.56
C GLU A 257 12.89 6.38 29.28
N LEU A 258 12.72 7.24 28.27
CA LEU A 258 13.28 7.04 26.94
C LEU A 258 14.32 8.11 26.55
N ASP A 259 14.37 9.24 27.25
CA ASP A 259 15.27 10.35 26.97
C ASP A 259 15.86 10.96 28.25
N GLU A 260 17.16 10.75 28.45
CA GLU A 260 17.92 11.24 29.60
C GLU A 260 17.82 12.76 29.77
N HIS A 261 17.74 13.52 28.67
CA HIS A 261 17.62 14.99 28.74
C HIS A 261 16.36 15.47 29.44
N VAL A 262 15.26 14.70 29.35
CA VAL A 262 14.01 15.04 30.03
C VAL A 262 14.15 14.78 31.53
N ILE A 263 14.83 13.68 31.90
CA ILE A 263 15.14 13.36 33.31
C ILE A 263 16.00 14.48 33.92
N ASP A 264 17.09 14.86 33.27
CA ASP A 264 18.00 15.88 33.78
C ASP A 264 17.26 17.20 34.06
N CYS A 265 16.43 17.65 33.12
CA CYS A 265 15.63 18.86 33.28
C CYS A 265 14.58 18.73 34.39
N PHE A 266 14.00 17.54 34.56
CA PHE A 266 13.06 17.28 35.64
C PHE A 266 13.76 17.32 37.00
N LEU A 267 14.94 16.71 37.14
CA LEU A 267 15.74 16.75 38.37
C LEU A 267 16.17 18.17 38.74
N GLU A 268 16.45 19.03 37.76
CA GLU A 268 16.77 20.45 38.00
C GLU A 268 15.56 21.29 38.43
N THR A 269 14.37 21.00 37.88
CA THR A 269 13.17 21.80 38.14
C THR A 269 12.33 21.29 39.30
N GLU A 270 12.50 20.01 39.67
CA GLU A 270 11.75 19.24 40.68
C GLU A 270 10.22 19.32 40.49
N ASN A 271 9.75 19.68 39.29
CA ASN A 271 8.33 19.91 39.02
C ASN A 271 7.98 19.66 37.55
N TYR A 272 7.08 18.70 37.31
CA TYR A 272 6.59 18.29 35.99
C TYR A 272 5.99 19.45 35.16
N MET A 273 5.37 20.45 35.80
CA MET A 273 4.76 21.61 35.13
C MET A 273 5.77 22.65 34.65
N LYS A 274 6.98 22.64 35.23
CA LYS A 274 8.06 23.59 34.92
C LYS A 274 9.01 23.11 33.83
N VAL A 275 8.97 21.82 33.47
CA VAL A 275 9.79 21.27 32.38
C VAL A 275 9.50 22.04 31.08
N PRO A 276 10.53 22.58 30.39
CA PRO A 276 10.33 23.41 29.20
C PRO A 276 9.63 22.68 28.06
N THR A 277 8.61 23.30 27.45
CA THR A 277 7.86 22.74 26.31
C THR A 277 8.76 22.39 25.13
N LYS A 278 9.83 23.14 24.89
CA LYS A 278 10.77 22.88 23.79
C LYS A 278 11.44 21.51 23.93
N ILE A 279 11.90 21.17 25.13
CA ILE A 279 12.59 19.91 25.41
C ILE A 279 11.63 18.73 25.24
N LEU A 280 10.38 18.88 25.72
CA LEU A 280 9.35 17.86 25.52
C LEU A 280 9.03 17.65 24.05
N LYS A 281 8.91 18.72 23.26
CA LYS A 281 8.68 18.62 21.81
C LYS A 281 9.86 17.97 21.08
N ASP A 282 11.09 18.36 21.40
CA ASP A 282 12.30 17.82 20.78
C ASP A 282 12.46 16.31 21.08
N SER A 283 12.22 15.91 22.33
CA SER A 283 12.24 14.51 22.76
C SER A 283 11.12 13.69 22.11
N LEU A 284 9.89 14.21 22.10
CA LEU A 284 8.76 13.57 21.44
C LEU A 284 9.03 13.37 19.93
N ARG A 285 9.51 14.41 19.23
CA ARG A 285 9.89 14.32 17.81
C ARG A 285 10.91 13.20 17.59
N LYS A 286 11.99 13.19 18.36
CA LYS A 286 13.07 12.18 18.26
C LYS A 286 12.53 10.76 18.44
N LEU A 287 11.67 10.54 19.43
CA LEU A 287 11.08 9.23 19.71
C LEU A 287 10.02 8.81 18.69
N THR A 288 9.26 9.76 18.13
CA THR A 288 8.30 9.52 17.05
C THR A 288 9.01 9.12 15.76
N ILE A 289 10.07 9.83 15.36
CA ILE A 289 10.86 9.48 14.17
C ILE A 289 11.53 8.11 14.34
N ALA A 290 11.96 7.77 15.55
CA ALA A 290 12.50 6.44 15.86
C ALA A 290 11.44 5.32 15.92
N GLY A 291 10.14 5.63 15.79
CA GLY A 291 9.05 4.66 15.84
C GLY A 291 8.80 4.06 17.24
N LYS A 292 9.28 4.69 18.31
CA LYS A 292 9.13 4.19 19.69
C LYS A 292 7.86 4.67 20.38
N VAL A 293 7.39 5.87 20.02
CA VAL A 293 6.24 6.54 20.63
C VAL A 293 5.35 7.13 19.55
N THR A 294 4.04 7.02 19.74
CA THR A 294 3.02 7.63 18.88
C THR A 294 2.36 8.81 19.61
N PRO A 295 2.47 10.05 19.08
CA PRO A 295 1.72 11.19 19.59
C PRO A 295 0.22 11.03 19.30
N ILE A 296 -0.62 11.26 20.30
CA ILE A 296 -2.08 11.19 20.18
C ILE A 296 -2.69 12.58 20.31
N LEU A 297 -3.51 12.92 19.32
CA LEU A 297 -4.36 14.11 19.31
C LEU A 297 -5.83 13.71 19.22
N CYS A 298 -6.73 14.64 19.56
CA CYS A 298 -8.16 14.51 19.37
C CYS A 298 -8.79 15.76 18.74
N GLY A 299 -9.97 15.60 18.17
CA GLY A 299 -10.76 16.67 17.59
C GLY A 299 -12.07 16.20 16.96
N ALA A 300 -12.69 17.10 16.22
CA ALA A 300 -13.92 16.85 15.47
C ALA A 300 -13.85 17.52 14.09
N SER A 301 -13.41 16.73 13.11
CA SER A 301 -13.44 16.92 11.66
C SER A 301 -14.55 17.84 11.17
N PHE A 302 -15.75 17.35 11.45
CA PHE A 302 -17.02 17.90 10.96
C PHE A 302 -17.38 19.23 11.64
N LYS A 303 -17.00 19.42 12.90
CA LYS A 303 -17.25 20.63 13.69
C LYS A 303 -16.13 21.66 13.59
N ASN A 304 -15.12 21.43 12.75
CA ASN A 304 -14.00 22.35 12.57
C ASN A 304 -13.09 22.51 13.81
N ILE A 305 -13.08 21.54 14.72
CA ILE A 305 -12.33 21.60 15.99
C ILE A 305 -11.11 20.67 15.93
N GLY A 306 -9.92 21.18 16.27
CA GLY A 306 -8.72 20.37 16.50
C GLY A 306 -7.84 20.07 15.27
N VAL A 307 -8.23 20.48 14.07
CA VAL A 307 -7.43 20.25 12.84
C VAL A 307 -6.21 21.17 12.77
N GLN A 308 -6.29 22.41 13.25
CA GLN A 308 -5.12 23.31 13.25
C GLN A 308 -4.00 22.80 14.19
N PRO A 309 -4.29 22.36 15.44
CA PRO A 309 -3.31 21.65 16.26
C PRO A 309 -2.73 20.40 15.59
N LEU A 310 -3.53 19.66 14.80
CA LEU A 310 -3.03 18.52 14.03
C LEU A 310 -2.02 18.95 12.96
N LEU A 311 -2.28 20.04 12.22
CA LEU A 311 -1.35 20.60 11.25
C LEU A 311 -0.04 21.08 11.92
N ASP A 312 -0.12 21.66 13.11
CA ASP A 312 1.06 22.04 13.90
C ASP A 312 1.85 20.79 14.33
N ALA A 313 1.16 19.74 14.79
CA ALA A 313 1.78 18.47 15.20
C ALA A 313 2.49 17.75 14.03
N VAL A 314 1.97 17.86 12.80
CA VAL A 314 2.64 17.34 11.59
C VAL A 314 4.02 17.98 11.41
N ILE A 315 4.13 19.29 11.60
CA ILE A 315 5.41 19.99 11.47
C ILE A 315 6.35 19.58 12.60
N ASP A 316 5.83 19.58 13.83
CA ASP A 316 6.59 19.38 15.05
C ASP A 316 7.10 17.94 15.21
N PHE A 317 6.30 16.92 14.87
CA PHE A 317 6.62 15.52 15.21
C PHE A 317 6.91 14.61 14.00
N LEU A 318 6.39 14.89 12.80
CA LEU A 318 6.68 14.06 11.62
C LEU A 318 8.01 14.45 10.95
N PRO A 319 8.70 13.48 10.32
CA PRO A 319 10.02 13.69 9.75
C PRO A 319 9.97 14.51 8.46
N SER A 320 11.10 15.14 8.16
CA SER A 320 11.44 15.61 6.82
C SER A 320 12.02 14.46 5.98
N PRO A 321 12.05 14.59 4.63
CA PRO A 321 12.72 13.65 3.74
C PRO A 321 14.20 13.34 4.08
N LEU A 322 14.85 14.17 4.90
CA LEU A 322 16.24 14.01 5.32
C LEU A 322 16.41 13.18 6.60
N GLU A 323 15.33 12.97 7.36
CA GLU A 323 15.35 12.31 8.67
C GLU A 323 14.86 10.85 8.60
N ILE A 324 14.40 10.40 7.43
CA ILE A 324 13.93 9.02 7.20
C ILE A 324 15.06 8.11 6.73
N LEU A 325 14.82 6.80 6.77
CA LEU A 325 15.74 5.83 6.18
C LEU A 325 15.86 6.06 4.65
N PRO A 326 17.08 6.00 4.09
CA PRO A 326 17.25 6.15 2.66
C PRO A 326 16.56 4.98 1.93
N PRO A 327 16.06 5.20 0.70
CA PRO A 327 15.43 4.15 -0.06
C PRO A 327 16.41 3.00 -0.28
N GLN A 328 15.91 1.78 -0.19
CA GLN A 328 16.64 0.59 -0.63
C GLN A 328 16.75 0.59 -2.15
N VAL A 329 17.99 0.55 -2.62
CA VAL A 329 18.33 0.60 -4.04
C VAL A 329 19.04 -0.69 -4.43
N SER A 330 18.52 -1.36 -5.46
CA SER A 330 19.18 -2.49 -6.09
C SER A 330 19.72 -2.06 -7.45
N SER A 331 20.80 -2.69 -7.90
CA SER A 331 21.20 -2.62 -9.30
C SER A 331 21.40 -4.02 -9.83
N SER A 332 20.75 -4.31 -10.94
CA SER A 332 20.94 -5.50 -11.74
C SER A 332 22.06 -5.23 -12.76
N THR A 333 23.31 -5.41 -12.35
CA THR A 333 24.44 -5.31 -13.30
C THR A 333 24.76 -6.69 -13.86
N ILE A 334 24.71 -6.87 -15.18
CA ILE A 334 25.26 -8.05 -15.84
C ILE A 334 26.80 -7.98 -15.76
N LYS A 335 27.42 -8.63 -14.77
CA LYS A 335 28.88 -8.83 -14.79
C LYS A 335 29.23 -9.97 -15.75
N LYS A 336 30.03 -9.69 -16.77
CA LYS A 336 30.80 -10.73 -17.49
C LYS A 336 31.83 -11.30 -16.52
N PHE A 337 31.57 -12.47 -15.94
CA PHE A 337 32.63 -13.25 -15.32
C PHE A 337 33.59 -13.76 -16.40
N LYS A 338 34.86 -13.99 -16.05
CA LYS A 338 35.89 -14.59 -16.92
C LYS A 338 35.62 -16.07 -17.30
N LYS A 339 34.41 -16.56 -17.09
CA LYS A 339 33.83 -17.80 -17.63
C LYS A 339 32.36 -17.51 -17.93
N GLU A 340 31.87 -18.04 -19.04
CA GLU A 340 30.63 -17.68 -19.79
C GLU A 340 29.28 -17.81 -19.05
N ASN A 341 29.23 -17.71 -17.72
CA ASN A 341 27.99 -17.66 -16.96
C ASN A 341 27.64 -16.21 -16.59
N LYS A 342 26.68 -15.61 -17.30
CA LYS A 342 26.01 -14.37 -16.86
C LYS A 342 24.98 -14.75 -15.80
N LYS A 343 25.35 -14.66 -14.51
CA LYS A 343 24.36 -14.67 -13.42
C LYS A 343 23.93 -13.23 -13.16
N LEU A 344 22.61 -12.96 -13.17
CA LEU A 344 22.05 -11.69 -12.69
C LEU A 344 22.38 -11.59 -11.19
N LEU A 345 23.37 -10.78 -10.85
CA LEU A 345 23.74 -10.50 -9.47
C LEU A 345 23.10 -9.17 -9.10
N THR A 346 22.09 -9.22 -8.25
CA THR A 346 21.52 -8.05 -7.58
C THR A 346 22.51 -7.61 -6.51
N SER A 347 23.19 -6.48 -6.74
CA SER A 347 24.00 -5.84 -5.70
C SER A 347 23.20 -4.71 -5.06
N SER A 348 23.14 -4.68 -3.72
CA SER A 348 22.67 -3.52 -2.99
C SER A 348 23.64 -2.35 -3.22
N ILE A 349 23.09 -1.17 -3.50
CA ILE A 349 23.87 0.06 -3.64
C ILE A 349 23.78 0.84 -2.35
N GLU A 350 24.90 1.40 -1.90
CA GLU A 350 24.93 2.31 -0.76
C GLU A 350 24.14 3.58 -1.09
N SER A 351 23.12 3.85 -0.28
CA SER A 351 22.37 5.10 -0.23
C SER A 351 22.70 5.81 1.09
N THR A 352 23.13 7.07 1.00
CA THR A 352 23.48 7.89 2.16
C THR A 352 22.67 9.18 2.13
N ILE A 353 22.43 9.79 3.29
CA ILE A 353 21.69 11.05 3.38
C ILE A 353 22.66 12.17 3.77
N ASP A 354 22.73 13.22 2.94
CA ASP A 354 23.51 14.42 3.18
C ASP A 354 22.56 15.60 3.42
N ALA A 355 22.81 16.38 4.47
CA ALA A 355 22.00 17.52 4.87
C ALA A 355 21.86 18.61 3.78
N LYS A 356 22.82 18.70 2.84
CA LYS A 356 22.84 19.72 1.79
C LYS A 356 22.29 19.24 0.44
N PHE A 357 22.47 17.96 0.12
CA PHE A 357 22.15 17.41 -1.20
C PHE A 357 20.96 16.44 -1.20
N GLY A 358 20.46 16.04 -0.03
CA GLY A 358 19.41 15.04 0.11
C GLY A 358 19.96 13.62 0.13
N CYS A 359 19.13 12.65 -0.26
CA CYS A 359 19.61 11.29 -0.47
C CYS A 359 20.62 11.28 -1.63
N ILE A 360 21.78 10.68 -1.43
CA ILE A 360 22.81 10.44 -2.42
C ILE A 360 22.83 8.94 -2.69
N ILE A 361 22.60 8.56 -3.93
CA ILE A 361 22.65 7.16 -4.37
C ILE A 361 23.98 6.93 -5.08
N ASN A 362 24.67 5.83 -4.76
CA ASN A 362 25.94 5.44 -5.38
C ASN A 362 27.05 6.50 -5.22
N ASN A 363 27.03 7.27 -4.12
CA ASN A 363 27.92 8.41 -3.87
C ASN A 363 27.96 9.47 -4.99
N ASN A 364 26.97 9.47 -5.89
CA ASN A 364 26.88 10.42 -7.00
C ASN A 364 25.88 11.53 -6.69
N LYS A 365 26.41 12.70 -6.31
CA LYS A 365 25.60 13.89 -5.95
C LYS A 365 24.78 14.46 -7.12
N ASN A 366 25.13 14.11 -8.36
CA ASN A 366 24.44 14.60 -9.54
C ASN A 366 23.41 13.59 -10.07
N LEU A 367 23.28 12.42 -9.45
CA LEU A 367 22.31 11.43 -9.88
C LEU A 367 20.93 11.81 -9.35
N THR A 368 20.00 12.01 -10.28
CA THR A 368 18.59 12.21 -9.93
C THR A 368 17.87 10.89 -10.08
N THR A 369 17.21 10.46 -9.02
CA THR A 369 16.44 9.21 -8.99
C THR A 369 15.04 9.51 -8.48
N ALA A 370 14.04 9.09 -9.24
CA ALA A 370 12.64 9.27 -8.92
C ALA A 370 11.88 7.96 -9.07
N LEU A 371 10.83 7.79 -8.26
CA LEU A 371 9.89 6.66 -8.38
C LEU A 371 8.59 7.16 -8.99
N ALA A 372 8.15 6.56 -10.08
CA ALA A 372 6.78 6.71 -10.56
C ALA A 372 5.86 5.81 -9.73
N PHE A 373 4.98 6.39 -8.93
CA PHE A 373 4.16 5.63 -7.99
C PHE A 373 2.67 5.63 -8.34
N LYS A 374 2.22 6.56 -9.18
CA LYS A 374 0.83 6.63 -9.64
C LYS A 374 0.76 7.18 -11.07
N VAL A 375 -0.10 6.60 -11.90
CA VAL A 375 -0.40 7.08 -13.25
C VAL A 375 -1.90 7.31 -13.34
N ILE A 376 -2.30 8.46 -13.89
CA ILE A 376 -3.71 8.85 -14.08
C ILE A 376 -3.87 9.44 -15.46
N HIS A 377 -4.96 9.11 -16.14
CA HIS A 377 -5.38 9.79 -17.35
C HIS A 377 -6.43 10.86 -17.05
N HIS A 378 -6.07 12.12 -17.34
CA HIS A 378 -6.99 13.25 -17.19
C HIS A 378 -7.59 13.64 -18.55
N PRO A 379 -8.92 13.81 -18.69
CA PRO A 379 -9.59 14.07 -19.97
C PRO A 379 -8.98 15.22 -20.79
N ASN A 380 -8.64 16.33 -20.13
CA ASN A 380 -8.11 17.53 -20.80
C ASN A 380 -6.57 17.60 -20.87
N ARG A 381 -5.85 16.84 -20.03
CA ARG A 381 -4.39 16.97 -19.84
C ARG A 381 -3.61 15.73 -20.28
N GLY A 382 -4.32 14.66 -20.65
CA GLY A 382 -3.73 13.38 -21.03
C GLY A 382 -3.14 12.64 -19.83
N LEU A 383 -2.13 11.82 -20.09
CA LEU A 383 -1.46 11.01 -19.07
C LEU A 383 -0.60 11.87 -18.13
N MET A 384 -0.85 11.70 -16.84
CA MET A 384 -0.18 12.31 -15.70
C MET A 384 0.50 11.23 -14.87
N VAL A 385 1.82 11.32 -14.74
CA VAL A 385 2.64 10.36 -13.97
C VAL A 385 3.14 11.05 -12.71
N PHE A 386 2.65 10.60 -11.56
CA PHE A 386 3.08 11.09 -10.26
C PHE A 386 4.40 10.46 -9.87
N VAL A 387 5.34 11.32 -9.49
CA VAL A 387 6.71 10.95 -9.17
C VAL A 387 7.13 11.49 -7.81
N ARG A 388 7.88 10.67 -7.09
CA ARG A 388 8.60 11.03 -5.87
C ARG A 388 10.08 11.17 -6.19
N ILE A 389 10.67 12.35 -6.00
CA ILE A 389 12.11 12.56 -6.19
C ILE A 389 12.84 12.18 -4.90
N TYR A 390 13.72 11.18 -4.94
CA TYR A 390 14.51 10.78 -3.77
C TYR A 390 15.88 11.46 -3.74
N SER A 391 16.56 11.50 -4.89
CA SER A 391 17.91 12.07 -5.04
C SER A 391 17.92 13.09 -6.17
N GLY A 392 18.77 14.10 -6.05
CA GLY A 392 19.05 15.06 -7.12
C GLY A 392 17.94 16.09 -7.39
N LYS A 393 17.87 16.55 -8.65
CA LYS A 393 16.96 17.60 -9.09
C LYS A 393 16.51 17.32 -10.52
N LEU A 394 15.20 17.30 -10.74
CA LEU A 394 14.58 17.09 -12.04
C LEU A 394 14.13 18.43 -12.62
N GLU A 395 14.66 18.83 -13.77
CA GLU A 395 14.26 20.07 -14.45
C GLU A 395 13.34 19.80 -15.65
N SER A 396 12.43 20.73 -15.95
CA SER A 396 11.60 20.65 -17.16
C SER A 396 12.49 20.69 -18.43
N GLY A 397 12.15 19.85 -19.40
CA GLY A 397 12.93 19.66 -20.63
C GLY A 397 14.03 18.59 -20.54
N SER A 398 14.23 17.96 -19.38
CA SER A 398 15.29 16.96 -19.17
C SER A 398 14.98 15.62 -19.84
N GLN A 399 16.05 14.92 -20.26
CA GLN A 399 15.96 13.51 -20.66
C GLN A 399 16.11 12.60 -19.44
N ILE A 400 15.17 11.69 -19.25
CA ILE A 400 15.19 10.64 -18.23
C ILE A 400 15.40 9.27 -18.90
N ILE A 401 15.97 8.33 -18.14
CA ILE A 401 16.03 6.91 -18.49
C ILE A 401 15.04 6.17 -17.61
N ASN A 402 14.21 5.33 -18.21
CA ASN A 402 13.44 4.33 -17.46
C ASN A 402 14.35 3.13 -17.17
N SER A 403 14.58 2.81 -15.90
CA SER A 403 15.47 1.70 -15.52
C SER A 403 14.95 0.31 -15.90
N ARG A 404 13.63 0.17 -16.14
CA ARG A 404 13.01 -1.11 -16.52
C ARG A 404 13.20 -1.38 -18.01
N THR A 405 12.96 -0.39 -18.87
CA THR A 405 13.04 -0.56 -20.34
C THR A 405 14.39 -0.13 -20.92
N GLY A 406 15.16 0.71 -20.20
CA GLY A 406 16.37 1.36 -20.71
C GLY A 406 16.09 2.50 -21.68
N GLU A 407 14.82 2.85 -21.92
CA GLU A 407 14.43 3.86 -22.90
C GLU A 407 14.66 5.28 -22.38
N LYS A 408 15.01 6.18 -23.31
CA LYS A 408 15.30 7.58 -23.04
C LYS A 408 14.09 8.43 -23.40
N ILE A 409 13.45 9.00 -22.39
CA ILE A 409 12.22 9.76 -22.51
C ILE A 409 12.52 11.24 -22.24
N LYS A 410 11.99 12.14 -23.06
CA LYS A 410 12.10 13.58 -22.84
C LYS A 410 10.88 14.10 -22.09
N ILE A 411 11.11 14.76 -20.96
CA ILE A 411 10.04 15.38 -20.17
C ILE A 411 9.75 16.78 -20.71
N ASN A 412 8.49 17.05 -21.03
CA ASN A 412 8.04 18.37 -21.45
C ASN A 412 7.80 19.28 -20.24
N LYS A 413 6.76 18.98 -19.46
CA LYS A 413 6.33 19.81 -18.33
C LYS A 413 6.38 19.03 -17.02
N LEU A 414 6.69 19.75 -15.96
CA LEU A 414 6.59 19.29 -14.58
C LEU A 414 5.48 20.08 -13.91
N LEU A 415 4.65 19.41 -13.13
CA LEU A 415 3.53 20.00 -12.41
C LEU A 415 3.61 19.65 -10.92
N ILE A 416 3.02 20.48 -10.07
CA ILE A 416 2.70 20.15 -8.68
C ILE A 416 1.18 20.23 -8.53
N MET A 417 0.58 19.21 -7.92
CA MET A 417 -0.85 19.20 -7.66
C MET A 417 -1.20 20.15 -6.52
N ASN A 418 -2.09 21.09 -6.81
CA ASN A 418 -2.49 22.16 -5.91
C ASN A 418 -4.03 22.21 -5.83
N GLY A 419 -4.62 21.19 -5.21
CA GLY A 419 -6.06 20.92 -5.31
C GLY A 419 -6.42 20.44 -6.72
N GLU A 420 -7.51 20.96 -7.28
CA GLU A 420 -7.98 20.62 -8.64
C GLU A 420 -7.05 21.14 -9.76
N ASP A 421 -6.38 22.26 -9.52
CA ASP A 421 -5.56 22.95 -10.52
C ASP A 421 -4.04 22.72 -10.31
N PRO A 422 -3.39 21.84 -11.10
CA PRO A 422 -1.95 21.66 -11.09
C PRO A 422 -1.24 22.92 -11.57
N LEU A 423 -0.13 23.23 -10.91
CA LEU A 423 0.73 24.35 -11.22
C LEU A 423 1.99 23.89 -11.95
N GLU A 424 2.34 24.56 -13.04
CA GLU A 424 3.54 24.24 -13.82
C GLU A 424 4.80 24.76 -13.11
N VAL A 425 5.79 23.87 -12.95
CA VAL A 425 7.03 24.15 -12.23
C VAL A 425 8.26 23.93 -13.11
N LYS A 426 9.31 24.72 -12.86
CA LYS A 426 10.56 24.62 -13.62
C LYS A 426 11.41 23.40 -13.21
N PHE A 427 11.34 23.02 -11.93
CA PHE A 427 12.09 21.91 -11.37
C PHE A 427 11.41 21.30 -10.15
N LEU A 428 11.77 20.05 -9.84
CA LEU A 428 11.44 19.32 -8.62
C LEU A 428 12.74 18.88 -7.95
N SER A 429 12.85 19.03 -6.63
CA SER A 429 14.07 18.69 -5.87
C SER A 429 13.88 17.41 -5.05
N ALA A 430 14.96 16.86 -4.51
CA ALA A 430 14.91 15.74 -3.58
C ALA A 430 13.93 16.01 -2.42
N GLY A 431 13.01 15.07 -2.18
CA GLY A 431 11.95 15.20 -1.18
C GLY A 431 10.66 15.83 -1.70
N ASP A 432 10.57 16.19 -2.99
CA ASP A 432 9.32 16.66 -3.60
C ASP A 432 8.50 15.51 -4.19
N ILE A 433 7.17 15.73 -4.22
CA ILE A 433 6.22 14.97 -5.02
C ILE A 433 5.71 15.90 -6.13
N GLY A 434 5.72 15.41 -7.37
CA GLY A 434 5.25 16.16 -8.52
C GLY A 434 4.71 15.26 -9.61
N VAL A 435 4.32 15.85 -10.74
CA VAL A 435 3.67 15.16 -11.85
C VAL A 435 4.40 15.46 -13.16
N ILE A 436 4.62 14.42 -13.95
CA ILE A 436 5.18 14.48 -15.30
C ILE A 436 4.03 14.27 -16.30
N THR A 437 3.95 15.12 -17.32
CA THR A 437 2.93 15.00 -18.38
C THR A 437 3.48 14.39 -19.66
N GLY A 438 2.69 13.54 -20.31
CA GLY A 438 2.89 13.18 -21.73
C GLY A 438 3.87 12.04 -22.02
N SER A 439 4.02 11.07 -21.10
CA SER A 439 4.79 9.85 -21.35
C SER A 439 3.88 8.62 -21.32
N ASN A 440 3.84 7.87 -22.43
CA ASN A 440 3.09 6.63 -22.53
C ASN A 440 3.88 5.40 -22.05
N GLU A 441 5.19 5.56 -21.84
CA GLU A 441 6.16 4.48 -21.59
C GLU A 441 6.44 4.25 -20.10
N ILE A 442 5.95 5.14 -19.22
CA ILE A 442 6.18 5.05 -17.78
C ILE A 442 5.00 4.38 -17.10
N PHE A 443 5.30 3.36 -16.32
CA PHE A 443 4.34 2.60 -15.53
C PHE A 443 4.54 2.84 -14.03
N THR A 444 3.54 2.46 -13.25
CA THR A 444 3.65 2.45 -11.79
C THR A 444 4.73 1.47 -11.33
N GLY A 445 5.60 1.93 -10.44
CA GLY A 445 6.74 1.19 -9.92
C GLY A 445 8.05 1.45 -10.68
N ASP A 446 8.01 2.16 -11.81
CA ASP A 446 9.21 2.44 -12.59
C ASP A 446 10.15 3.43 -11.87
N THR A 447 11.46 3.17 -11.97
CA THR A 447 12.50 4.08 -11.50
C THR A 447 12.99 4.93 -12.66
N LEU A 448 12.95 6.25 -12.47
CA LEU A 448 13.36 7.25 -13.46
C LEU A 448 14.70 7.85 -13.04
N ILE A 449 15.64 7.90 -13.97
CA ILE A 449 17.02 8.30 -13.71
C ILE A 449 17.43 9.43 -14.64
N THR A 450 18.05 10.47 -14.11
CA THR A 450 18.65 11.53 -14.92
C THR A 450 19.86 12.17 -14.23
N ASN A 451 20.60 12.98 -14.97
CA ASN A 451 21.68 13.78 -14.43
C ASN A 451 21.13 15.16 -14.03
N ALA A 452 21.40 15.58 -12.78
CA ALA A 452 20.90 16.84 -12.23
C ALA A 452 21.55 18.09 -12.87
N LYS A 453 22.78 17.97 -13.41
CA LYS A 453 23.55 19.13 -13.92
C LYS A 453 23.38 19.35 -15.42
N ASN A 454 23.45 18.27 -16.17
CA ASN A 454 23.25 18.28 -17.61
C ASN A 454 21.84 17.73 -17.80
N LYS A 455 20.91 18.50 -18.37
CA LYS A 455 19.52 18.08 -18.69
C LYS A 455 19.42 16.91 -19.68
N SER A 456 20.39 16.01 -19.66
CA SER A 456 20.67 14.93 -20.58
C SER A 456 21.22 13.76 -19.80
N THR A 457 21.04 12.56 -20.34
CA THR A 457 21.55 11.30 -19.78
C THR A 457 23.08 11.17 -19.84
N ASN A 458 23.77 12.18 -20.38
CA ASN A 458 25.22 12.17 -20.56
C ASN A 458 25.93 12.24 -19.19
N GLY A 459 26.78 11.24 -18.92
CA GLY A 459 27.52 11.11 -17.66
C GLY A 459 26.92 10.11 -16.65
N ILE A 460 25.82 9.45 -17.00
CA ILE A 460 25.29 8.30 -16.24
C ILE A 460 26.10 7.05 -16.65
N THR A 461 26.60 6.30 -15.68
CA THR A 461 27.33 5.06 -15.94
C THR A 461 26.37 3.90 -16.18
N SER A 462 26.79 2.85 -16.91
CA SER A 462 25.92 1.68 -17.17
C SER A 462 25.48 0.91 -15.91
N LYS A 463 26.15 1.11 -14.77
CA LYS A 463 25.67 0.60 -13.47
C LYS A 463 24.52 1.44 -12.91
N GLU A 464 24.58 2.75 -13.13
CA GLU A 464 23.56 3.70 -12.69
C GLU A 464 22.31 3.63 -13.55
N GLU A 465 22.42 3.34 -14.86
CA GLU A 465 21.26 3.14 -15.74
C GLU A 465 20.34 1.99 -15.30
N ASN A 466 20.91 0.98 -14.62
CA ASN A 466 20.20 -0.20 -14.13
C ASN A 466 19.84 -0.11 -12.64
N ILE A 467 19.89 1.09 -12.05
CA ILE A 467 19.42 1.31 -10.68
C ILE A 467 17.90 1.13 -10.64
N GLN A 468 17.43 0.28 -9.74
CA GLN A 468 16.02 0.08 -9.46
C GLN A 468 15.77 0.38 -7.98
N LEU A 469 14.83 1.28 -7.73
CA LEU A 469 14.20 1.37 -6.41
C LEU A 469 13.36 0.12 -6.20
N LEU A 470 13.25 -0.34 -4.95
CA LEU A 470 12.45 -1.53 -4.64
C LEU A 470 11.04 -1.41 -5.26
N PRO A 471 10.62 -2.36 -6.11
CA PRO A 471 9.32 -2.31 -6.77
C PRO A 471 8.19 -2.42 -5.75
N ILE A 472 7.01 -1.93 -6.15
CA ILE A 472 5.81 -2.00 -5.33
C ILE A 472 5.25 -3.42 -5.48
N PRO A 473 5.09 -4.20 -4.39
CA PRO A 473 4.53 -5.54 -4.50
C PRO A 473 3.06 -5.45 -4.93
N ILE A 474 2.72 -6.15 -6.02
CA ILE A 474 1.37 -6.21 -6.57
C ILE A 474 0.73 -7.50 -6.06
N PRO A 475 -0.39 -7.42 -5.30
CA PRO A 475 -1.14 -8.61 -4.89
C PRO A 475 -1.72 -9.36 -6.10
N PRO A 476 -1.84 -10.70 -6.06
CA PRO A 476 -2.47 -11.46 -7.15
C PRO A 476 -3.97 -11.13 -7.26
N PRO A 477 -4.54 -11.08 -8.48
CA PRO A 477 -5.97 -10.92 -8.67
C PRO A 477 -6.72 -12.20 -8.27
N VAL A 478 -7.91 -12.04 -7.71
CA VAL A 478 -8.74 -13.14 -7.18
C VAL A 478 -10.13 -13.21 -7.81
N PHE A 479 -10.61 -12.10 -8.39
CA PHE A 479 -11.87 -12.01 -9.12
C PHE A 479 -11.61 -11.79 -10.61
N SER A 480 -12.53 -12.25 -11.44
CA SER A 480 -12.50 -12.09 -12.90
C SER A 480 -13.88 -11.73 -13.44
N VAL A 481 -13.92 -10.96 -14.52
CA VAL A 481 -15.15 -10.59 -15.22
C VAL A 481 -14.92 -10.68 -16.74
N SER A 482 -15.89 -11.19 -17.48
CA SER A 482 -15.85 -11.14 -18.95
C SER A 482 -16.29 -9.76 -19.46
N ILE A 483 -15.61 -9.27 -20.47
CA ILE A 483 -15.87 -7.99 -21.13
C ILE A 483 -15.95 -8.23 -22.63
N GLU A 484 -17.07 -7.84 -23.22
CA GLU A 484 -17.33 -7.98 -24.64
C GLU A 484 -17.72 -6.62 -25.24
N PRO A 485 -17.16 -6.23 -26.39
CA PRO A 485 -17.59 -5.02 -27.07
C PRO A 485 -18.97 -5.24 -27.71
N ASP A 486 -19.89 -4.28 -27.57
CA ASP A 486 -21.25 -4.38 -28.14
C ASP A 486 -21.22 -4.54 -29.67
N THR A 487 -20.16 -4.05 -30.32
CA THR A 487 -19.94 -4.12 -31.76
C THR A 487 -18.46 -4.35 -32.09
N ILE A 488 -18.18 -4.97 -33.23
CA ILE A 488 -16.80 -5.19 -33.72
C ILE A 488 -16.03 -3.86 -33.85
N GLY A 489 -16.71 -2.77 -34.20
CA GLY A 489 -16.11 -1.43 -34.29
C GLY A 489 -15.70 -0.85 -32.93
N ALA A 490 -16.32 -1.30 -31.83
CA ALA A 490 -15.99 -0.87 -30.48
C ALA A 490 -14.76 -1.58 -29.91
N LYS A 491 -14.37 -2.75 -30.46
CA LYS A 491 -13.21 -3.55 -29.99
C LYS A 491 -11.94 -2.71 -29.87
N ARG A 492 -11.62 -1.91 -30.90
CA ARG A 492 -10.43 -1.03 -30.86
C ARG A 492 -10.47 -0.03 -29.71
N LYS A 493 -11.64 0.57 -29.44
CA LYS A 493 -11.80 1.55 -28.36
C LYS A 493 -11.72 0.86 -26.99
N LEU A 494 -12.26 -0.35 -26.89
CA LEU A 494 -12.16 -1.20 -25.70
C LEU A 494 -10.69 -1.53 -25.40
N ASP A 495 -9.93 -2.02 -26.38
CA ASP A 495 -8.50 -2.35 -26.24
C ASP A 495 -7.68 -1.13 -25.82
N GLU A 496 -7.91 0.04 -26.46
CA GLU A 496 -7.28 1.31 -26.09
C GLU A 496 -7.58 1.69 -24.64
N SER A 497 -8.84 1.56 -24.20
CA SER A 497 -9.30 1.91 -22.85
C SER A 497 -8.78 0.95 -21.78
N LEU A 498 -8.76 -0.36 -22.06
CA LEU A 498 -8.20 -1.37 -21.18
C LEU A 498 -6.69 -1.19 -21.01
N SER A 499 -5.97 -0.86 -22.09
CA SER A 499 -4.53 -0.56 -22.02
C SER A 499 -4.22 0.65 -21.15
N LEU A 500 -5.14 1.62 -21.08
CA LEU A 500 -5.05 2.79 -20.21
C LEU A 500 -5.27 2.39 -18.75
N LEU A 501 -6.29 1.58 -18.46
CA LEU A 501 -6.59 1.11 -17.11
C LEU A 501 -5.47 0.25 -16.51
N LEU A 502 -4.90 -0.67 -17.29
CA LEU A 502 -3.76 -1.49 -16.87
C LEU A 502 -2.52 -0.65 -16.52
N LYS A 503 -2.38 0.54 -17.11
CA LYS A 503 -1.30 1.49 -16.77
C LYS A 503 -1.57 2.21 -15.45
N GLU A 504 -2.81 2.60 -15.21
CA GLU A 504 -3.22 3.25 -13.96
C GLU A 504 -3.12 2.28 -12.77
N ASP A 505 -3.61 1.05 -12.97
CA ASP A 505 -3.66 -0.01 -11.97
C ASP A 505 -3.03 -1.32 -12.49
N PRO A 506 -1.77 -1.61 -12.10
CA PRO A 506 -1.08 -2.83 -12.49
C PRO A 506 -1.56 -4.08 -11.72
N SER A 507 -2.49 -3.95 -10.77
CA SER A 507 -3.12 -5.11 -10.12
C SER A 507 -4.20 -5.76 -10.98
N LEU A 508 -4.62 -5.08 -12.05
CA LEU A 508 -5.49 -5.65 -13.08
C LEU A 508 -4.69 -6.56 -14.02
N LYS A 509 -5.26 -7.72 -14.35
CA LYS A 509 -4.73 -8.62 -15.39
C LYS A 509 -5.77 -8.77 -16.49
N LEU A 510 -5.29 -8.82 -17.74
CA LEU A 510 -6.13 -9.03 -18.90
C LEU A 510 -5.71 -10.34 -19.58
N ASP A 511 -6.66 -11.25 -19.71
CA ASP A 511 -6.52 -12.49 -20.45
C ASP A 511 -7.53 -12.50 -21.60
N PHE A 512 -7.19 -13.18 -22.69
CA PHE A 512 -8.09 -13.38 -23.83
C PHE A 512 -8.34 -14.87 -23.99
N ASP A 513 -9.60 -15.25 -23.95
CA ASP A 513 -10.03 -16.63 -24.12
C ASP A 513 -10.31 -16.90 -25.61
N GLU A 514 -9.44 -17.71 -26.24
CA GLU A 514 -9.54 -18.06 -27.66
C GLU A 514 -10.77 -18.95 -27.98
N GLU A 515 -11.33 -19.66 -27.00
CA GLU A 515 -12.48 -20.55 -27.22
C GLU A 515 -13.80 -19.80 -27.19
N THR A 516 -13.93 -18.84 -26.27
CA THR A 516 -15.13 -18.03 -26.11
C THR A 516 -15.07 -16.71 -26.89
N ASP A 517 -13.90 -16.33 -27.43
CA ASP A 517 -13.61 -15.01 -28.04
C ASP A 517 -13.92 -13.85 -27.06
N GLN A 518 -13.76 -14.11 -25.76
CA GLN A 518 -14.04 -13.16 -24.69
C GLN A 518 -12.76 -12.59 -24.09
N THR A 519 -12.83 -11.33 -23.67
CA THR A 519 -11.75 -10.71 -22.89
C THR A 519 -12.08 -10.86 -21.41
N ILE A 520 -11.18 -11.47 -20.63
CA ILE A 520 -11.33 -11.68 -19.20
C ILE A 520 -10.47 -10.65 -18.46
N LEU A 521 -11.12 -9.79 -17.69
CA LEU A 521 -10.46 -8.83 -16.81
C LEU A 521 -10.45 -9.35 -15.38
N SER A 522 -9.27 -9.51 -14.79
CA SER A 522 -9.09 -9.97 -13.42
C SER A 522 -8.61 -8.84 -12.50
N GLY A 523 -9.08 -8.83 -11.25
CA GLY A 523 -8.77 -7.81 -10.24
C GLY A 523 -8.79 -8.34 -8.81
N MET A 524 -8.45 -7.46 -7.86
CA MET A 524 -8.26 -7.80 -6.44
C MET A 524 -9.55 -7.97 -5.62
N GLY A 525 -10.67 -7.42 -6.10
CA GLY A 525 -11.90 -7.32 -5.32
C GLY A 525 -13.14 -7.19 -6.20
N GLU A 526 -14.30 -7.51 -5.63
CA GLU A 526 -15.61 -7.32 -6.28
C GLU A 526 -15.86 -5.83 -6.52
N LEU A 527 -15.71 -5.00 -5.47
CA LEU A 527 -15.89 -3.56 -5.56
C LEU A 527 -14.89 -2.94 -6.55
N HIS A 528 -13.67 -3.47 -6.57
CA HIS A 528 -12.64 -3.05 -7.50
C HIS A 528 -13.10 -3.25 -8.96
N LEU A 529 -13.57 -4.44 -9.32
CA LEU A 529 -14.04 -4.71 -10.70
C LEU A 529 -15.32 -3.93 -11.05
N GLU A 530 -16.24 -3.72 -10.10
CA GLU A 530 -17.43 -2.88 -10.31
C GLU A 530 -17.05 -1.45 -10.72
N ILE A 531 -16.09 -0.84 -10.01
CA ILE A 531 -15.66 0.53 -10.34
C ILE A 531 -14.99 0.57 -11.71
N ILE A 532 -14.18 -0.42 -12.04
CA ILE A 532 -13.54 -0.48 -13.37
C ILE A 532 -14.60 -0.62 -14.47
N LYS A 533 -15.64 -1.45 -14.25
CA LYS A 533 -16.80 -1.55 -15.13
C LYS A 533 -17.48 -0.20 -15.32
N ASP A 534 -17.81 0.48 -14.23
CA ASP A 534 -18.47 1.78 -14.28
C ASP A 534 -17.61 2.84 -14.99
N ARG A 535 -16.28 2.83 -14.80
CA ARG A 535 -15.35 3.74 -15.49
C ARG A 535 -15.27 3.46 -16.99
N LEU A 536 -15.28 2.19 -17.42
CA LEU A 536 -15.30 1.83 -18.85
C LEU A 536 -16.54 2.37 -19.55
N VAL A 537 -17.72 2.17 -18.94
CA VAL A 537 -19.01 2.55 -19.53
C VAL A 537 -19.28 4.05 -19.39
N SER A 538 -19.06 4.63 -18.21
CA SER A 538 -19.44 6.02 -17.91
C SER A 538 -18.37 7.03 -18.31
N ASP A 539 -17.13 6.82 -17.88
CA ASP A 539 -16.05 7.81 -18.07
C ASP A 539 -15.47 7.72 -19.49
N MET A 540 -15.08 6.52 -19.90
CA MET A 540 -14.46 6.27 -21.21
C MET A 540 -15.48 6.07 -22.33
N LYS A 541 -16.77 5.94 -21.98
CA LYS A 541 -17.90 5.81 -22.92
C LYS A 541 -17.69 4.65 -23.89
N VAL A 542 -17.18 3.53 -23.40
CA VAL A 542 -16.97 2.33 -24.21
C VAL A 542 -18.29 1.54 -24.24
N PRO A 543 -18.87 1.29 -25.42
CA PRO A 543 -20.03 0.41 -25.55
C PRO A 543 -19.54 -1.04 -25.43
N ALA A 544 -19.56 -1.56 -24.20
CA ALA A 544 -19.18 -2.91 -23.87
C ALA A 544 -20.14 -3.50 -22.84
N GLU A 545 -20.50 -4.77 -23.04
CA GLU A 545 -21.24 -5.58 -22.10
C GLU A 545 -20.26 -6.27 -21.15
N ILE A 546 -20.55 -6.18 -19.86
CA ILE A 546 -19.67 -6.70 -18.82
C ILE A 546 -20.45 -7.71 -18.00
N GLY A 547 -19.95 -8.95 -18.02
CA GLY A 547 -20.54 -10.10 -17.35
C GLY A 547 -20.57 -9.97 -15.83
N GLN A 548 -21.00 -11.04 -15.16
CA GLN A 548 -20.99 -11.09 -13.70
C GLN A 548 -19.58 -11.40 -13.18
N VAL A 549 -19.24 -10.86 -12.01
CA VAL A 549 -17.99 -11.16 -11.33
C VAL A 549 -17.97 -12.64 -10.95
N ARG A 550 -16.95 -13.37 -11.41
CA ARG A 550 -16.70 -14.78 -11.11
C ARG A 550 -15.38 -14.94 -10.39
N VAL A 551 -15.28 -15.97 -9.55
CA VAL A 551 -14.03 -16.35 -8.92
C VAL A 551 -13.15 -17.07 -9.93
N SER A 552 -11.86 -16.73 -9.98
CA SER A 552 -10.91 -17.42 -10.87
C SER A 552 -10.57 -18.79 -10.29
N PHE A 553 -11.08 -19.85 -10.92
CA PHE A 553 -10.69 -21.22 -10.61
C PHE A 553 -9.42 -21.60 -11.37
N LYS A 554 -8.63 -22.51 -10.80
CA LYS A 554 -7.42 -23.05 -11.44
C LYS A 554 -7.52 -24.57 -11.54
N GLU A 555 -6.68 -25.18 -12.36
CA GLU A 555 -6.57 -26.63 -12.46
C GLU A 555 -5.24 -27.11 -11.87
N SER A 556 -5.24 -28.31 -11.30
CA SER A 556 -4.01 -29.01 -10.94
C SER A 556 -4.19 -30.52 -11.13
N ILE A 557 -3.08 -31.24 -11.02
CA ILE A 557 -3.03 -32.71 -11.19
C ILE A 557 -2.82 -33.40 -9.84
N LEU A 558 -3.37 -34.60 -9.67
CA LEU A 558 -3.23 -35.37 -8.43
C LEU A 558 -2.01 -36.31 -8.42
N LYS A 559 -1.57 -36.75 -9.60
CA LYS A 559 -0.44 -37.68 -9.76
C LYS A 559 0.55 -37.13 -10.76
N SER A 560 1.83 -37.45 -10.57
CA SER A 560 2.85 -37.10 -11.55
C SER A 560 2.64 -37.87 -12.85
N SER A 561 2.84 -37.19 -13.97
CA SER A 561 2.84 -37.77 -15.32
C SER A 561 4.23 -37.67 -15.92
N ASN A 562 4.60 -38.67 -16.73
CA ASN A 562 5.83 -38.67 -17.52
C ASN A 562 5.45 -38.69 -18.99
N SER A 563 6.02 -37.80 -19.79
CA SER A 563 5.78 -37.75 -21.24
C SER A 563 7.07 -37.57 -22.01
N ILE A 564 7.22 -38.32 -23.10
CA ILE A 564 8.35 -38.21 -24.02
C ILE A 564 7.79 -37.72 -25.35
N PHE A 565 8.18 -36.52 -25.79
CA PHE A 565 7.72 -35.98 -27.07
C PHE A 565 8.87 -35.78 -28.05
N LYS A 566 8.64 -36.19 -29.30
CA LYS A 566 9.55 -36.02 -30.43
C LYS A 566 8.80 -35.29 -31.54
N SER A 567 9.40 -34.23 -32.09
CA SER A 567 8.85 -33.57 -33.29
C SER A 567 8.68 -34.58 -34.42
N ASN A 568 7.57 -34.52 -35.15
CA ASN A 568 7.34 -35.36 -36.33
C ASN A 568 7.44 -34.51 -37.60
N GLU A 569 8.62 -33.97 -37.90
CA GLU A 569 8.87 -33.40 -39.23
C GLU A 569 10.23 -33.87 -39.76
N SER A 570 10.15 -34.61 -40.87
CA SER A 570 11.20 -35.17 -41.74
C SER A 570 11.70 -36.61 -41.44
N THR A 571 11.70 -37.41 -42.51
CA THR A 571 12.01 -38.84 -42.65
C THR A 571 13.50 -39.21 -42.44
N SER A 572 14.23 -38.41 -41.67
CA SER A 572 15.64 -38.66 -41.32
C SER A 572 15.87 -38.33 -39.85
N ASP A 573 16.32 -39.31 -39.07
CA ASP A 573 16.50 -39.25 -37.60
C ASP A 573 17.40 -38.09 -37.11
N ASP A 574 18.19 -37.46 -37.97
CA ASP A 574 19.17 -36.42 -37.62
C ASP A 574 18.59 -35.00 -37.41
N ASN A 575 17.30 -34.78 -37.71
CA ASN A 575 16.69 -33.44 -37.71
C ASN A 575 15.61 -33.21 -36.62
N LEU A 576 15.50 -34.12 -35.64
CA LEU A 576 14.40 -34.12 -34.69
C LEU A 576 14.77 -33.41 -33.39
N PHE A 577 13.99 -32.38 -33.04
CA PHE A 577 13.93 -31.86 -31.69
C PHE A 577 13.13 -32.83 -30.82
N SER A 578 13.62 -33.12 -29.62
CA SER A 578 12.90 -33.93 -28.63
C SER A 578 12.99 -33.31 -27.25
N VAL A 579 11.91 -33.41 -26.49
CA VAL A 579 11.81 -32.95 -25.10
C VAL A 579 11.10 -34.04 -24.30
N SER A 580 11.76 -34.53 -23.26
CA SER A 580 11.20 -35.44 -22.26
C SER A 580 10.98 -34.65 -20.98
N LEU A 581 9.73 -34.63 -20.51
CA LEU A 581 9.34 -33.90 -19.31
C LEU A 581 8.39 -34.71 -18.43
N SER A 582 8.47 -34.44 -17.13
CA SER A 582 7.52 -34.93 -16.14
C SER A 582 6.86 -33.75 -15.43
N LEU A 583 5.58 -33.91 -15.12
CA LEU A 583 4.81 -32.93 -14.35
C LEU A 583 4.66 -33.45 -12.93
N HIS A 584 5.05 -32.64 -11.95
CA HIS A 584 4.92 -32.97 -10.54
C HIS A 584 3.99 -31.96 -9.86
N PRO A 585 2.84 -32.39 -9.31
CA PRO A 585 2.04 -31.51 -8.48
C PRO A 585 2.66 -31.35 -7.10
N PHE A 586 2.42 -30.22 -6.47
CA PHE A 586 2.73 -30.00 -5.06
C PHE A 586 1.58 -29.31 -4.35
N GLU A 587 1.61 -29.38 -3.02
CA GLU A 587 0.67 -28.70 -2.14
C GLU A 587 1.43 -27.55 -1.45
N ASN A 588 0.76 -26.42 -1.22
CA ASN A 588 1.27 -25.19 -0.60
C ASN A 588 2.16 -24.29 -1.49
N ASP A 589 2.99 -23.46 -0.86
CA ASP A 589 3.86 -22.49 -1.51
C ASP A 589 5.06 -23.16 -2.17
N LEU A 590 5.42 -22.64 -3.35
CA LEU A 590 6.53 -23.17 -4.13
C LEU A 590 7.85 -23.17 -3.34
N ASN A 591 8.08 -22.20 -2.45
CA ASN A 591 9.29 -22.14 -1.64
C ASN A 591 9.45 -23.36 -0.72
N GLU A 592 8.37 -23.83 -0.10
CA GLU A 592 8.39 -25.04 0.73
C GLU A 592 8.63 -26.28 -0.15
N ALA A 593 7.95 -26.37 -1.29
CA ALA A 593 8.13 -27.48 -2.23
C ALA A 593 9.56 -27.56 -2.79
N LEU A 594 10.23 -26.42 -2.99
CA LEU A 594 11.60 -26.34 -3.47
C LEU A 594 12.62 -26.83 -2.43
N GLU A 595 12.37 -26.63 -1.13
CA GLU A 595 13.21 -27.19 -0.06
C GLU A 595 13.21 -28.73 -0.07
N PHE A 596 12.10 -29.36 -0.47
CA PHE A 596 12.01 -30.82 -0.61
C PHE A 596 12.68 -31.36 -1.88
N ILE A 597 12.88 -30.53 -2.90
CA ILE A 597 13.37 -30.96 -4.22
C ILE A 597 14.89 -30.79 -4.34
N ASP A 598 15.55 -30.02 -3.46
CA ASP A 598 16.95 -29.69 -3.62
C ASP A 598 17.92 -30.51 -2.76
N HIS A 599 18.72 -31.34 -3.43
CA HIS A 599 20.15 -31.49 -3.09
C HIS A 599 21.09 -31.47 -4.30
N ASP A 600 20.61 -31.49 -5.56
CA ASP A 600 21.50 -31.64 -6.74
C ASP A 600 21.07 -30.88 -8.03
N SER A 601 20.03 -30.04 -8.02
CA SER A 601 19.49 -29.41 -9.24
C SER A 601 20.04 -27.99 -9.49
N ASN A 602 20.97 -27.85 -10.43
CA ASN A 602 21.67 -26.57 -10.67
C ASN A 602 20.86 -25.46 -11.38
N HIS A 603 19.64 -25.71 -11.88
CA HIS A 603 18.87 -24.72 -12.67
C HIS A 603 17.35 -24.79 -12.41
N LEU A 604 16.88 -23.98 -11.45
CA LEU A 604 15.48 -23.69 -11.17
C LEU A 604 15.05 -22.38 -11.85
N TYR A 605 13.88 -22.40 -12.50
CA TYR A 605 13.22 -21.21 -13.03
C TYR A 605 11.80 -21.11 -12.48
N LEU A 606 11.51 -19.99 -11.81
CA LEU A 606 10.15 -19.67 -11.35
C LEU A 606 9.31 -19.24 -12.56
N LEU A 607 8.11 -19.79 -12.67
CA LEU A 607 7.12 -19.43 -13.67
C LEU A 607 5.94 -18.71 -12.99
N ASP A 608 5.02 -18.17 -13.79
CA ASP A 608 3.82 -17.51 -13.29
C ASP A 608 2.84 -18.51 -12.61
N GLU A 609 1.95 -18.00 -11.76
CA GLU A 609 0.85 -18.76 -11.12
C GLU A 609 1.34 -19.94 -10.23
N ASN A 610 2.39 -19.71 -9.43
CA ASN A 610 2.98 -20.70 -8.50
C ASN A 610 3.50 -21.97 -9.21
N ASN A 611 4.02 -21.83 -10.44
CA ASN A 611 4.60 -22.93 -11.19
C ASN A 611 6.14 -22.80 -11.25
N ALA A 612 6.82 -23.90 -11.51
CA ALA A 612 8.26 -23.88 -11.70
C ALA A 612 8.72 -24.83 -12.80
N LEU A 613 9.88 -24.52 -13.37
CA LEU A 613 10.57 -25.39 -14.30
C LEU A 613 11.96 -25.75 -13.76
N ILE A 614 12.23 -27.05 -13.70
CA ILE A 614 13.48 -27.60 -13.16
C ILE A 614 14.16 -28.45 -14.23
N PHE A 615 15.45 -28.24 -14.41
CA PHE A 615 16.27 -29.12 -15.26
C PHE A 615 16.91 -30.21 -14.42
N ALA A 616 16.74 -31.48 -14.82
CA ALA A 616 17.45 -32.58 -14.18
C ALA A 616 18.98 -32.46 -14.40
N PRO A 617 19.83 -32.95 -13.49
CA PRO A 617 21.29 -32.77 -13.54
C PRO A 617 21.95 -33.23 -14.86
N ASN A 618 21.39 -34.26 -15.49
CA ASN A 618 21.88 -34.85 -16.75
C ASN A 618 20.98 -34.52 -17.96
N SER A 619 20.07 -33.55 -17.84
CA SER A 619 19.10 -33.23 -18.89
C SER A 619 19.71 -32.58 -20.14
N MET A 620 20.92 -32.01 -20.02
CA MET A 620 21.54 -31.19 -21.07
C MET A 620 22.12 -32.06 -22.20
N PRO A 621 21.85 -31.73 -23.49
CA PRO A 621 22.37 -32.49 -24.63
C PRO A 621 23.90 -32.58 -24.65
N GLU A 622 24.45 -33.71 -25.10
CA GLU A 622 25.90 -33.93 -25.20
C GLU A 622 26.64 -32.86 -26.02
N ILE A 623 26.01 -32.36 -27.08
CA ILE A 623 26.58 -31.31 -27.96
C ILE A 623 26.86 -30.04 -27.14
N ILE A 624 25.94 -29.68 -26.25
CA ILE A 624 26.04 -28.50 -25.39
C ILE A 624 27.04 -28.76 -24.26
N GLN A 625 27.04 -29.97 -23.67
CA GLN A 625 28.06 -30.35 -22.67
C GLN A 625 29.48 -30.29 -23.25
N LYS A 626 29.68 -30.78 -24.48
CA LYS A 626 30.95 -30.70 -25.22
C LYS A 626 31.30 -29.26 -25.59
N ALA A 627 30.33 -28.42 -25.93
CA ALA A 627 30.55 -27.00 -26.19
C ALA A 627 31.03 -26.23 -24.95
N PHE A 628 30.44 -26.50 -23.78
CA PHE A 628 30.86 -25.89 -22.51
C PHE A 628 32.23 -26.37 -22.04
N SER A 629 32.56 -27.66 -22.23
CA SER A 629 33.89 -28.18 -21.87
C SER A 629 34.99 -27.70 -22.82
N ALA A 630 34.67 -27.54 -24.11
CA ALA A 630 35.59 -26.99 -25.11
C ALA A 630 35.63 -25.44 -25.14
N ASN A 631 34.79 -24.76 -24.35
CA ASN A 631 34.67 -23.30 -24.26
C ASN A 631 34.46 -22.65 -25.64
N LYS A 632 33.76 -23.35 -26.55
CA LYS A 632 33.52 -22.95 -27.94
C LYS A 632 32.08 -23.27 -28.30
N TRP A 633 31.25 -22.24 -28.39
CA TRP A 633 29.83 -22.39 -28.73
C TRP A 633 29.67 -22.65 -30.25
N PRO A 634 29.08 -23.79 -30.65
CA PRO A 634 29.00 -24.17 -32.06
C PRO A 634 27.80 -23.56 -32.80
N MET A 635 26.73 -23.12 -32.13
CA MET A 635 25.45 -22.77 -32.78
C MET A 635 25.24 -21.25 -32.95
N PHE A 636 24.43 -20.82 -33.93
CA PHE A 636 24.03 -19.40 -34.07
C PHE A 636 23.14 -18.90 -32.92
N LEU A 637 22.23 -19.75 -32.42
CA LEU A 637 21.39 -19.42 -31.27
C LEU A 637 22.21 -19.52 -29.99
N THR A 638 22.14 -18.49 -29.15
CA THR A 638 22.75 -18.49 -27.81
C THR A 638 22.00 -19.44 -26.87
N PHE A 639 22.70 -20.10 -25.94
CA PHE A 639 22.11 -20.94 -24.90
C PHE A 639 20.94 -20.26 -24.16
N GLU A 640 21.08 -18.98 -23.81
CA GLU A 640 20.01 -18.21 -23.14
C GLU A 640 18.71 -18.14 -23.96
N LYS A 641 18.79 -18.00 -25.29
CA LYS A 641 17.62 -17.98 -26.16
C LYS A 641 16.92 -19.34 -26.21
N ILE A 642 17.70 -20.42 -26.19
CA ILE A 642 17.18 -21.79 -26.18
C ILE A 642 16.44 -22.06 -24.87
N ILE A 643 17.03 -21.73 -23.73
CA ILE A 643 16.36 -21.89 -22.43
C ILE A 643 15.11 -21.00 -22.34
N LYS A 644 15.18 -19.74 -22.77
CA LYS A 644 13.99 -18.86 -22.81
C LYS A 644 12.88 -19.40 -23.71
N SER A 645 13.21 -20.11 -24.78
CA SER A 645 12.21 -20.74 -25.65
C SER A 645 11.49 -21.91 -24.96
N LEU A 646 12.21 -22.74 -24.21
CA LEU A 646 11.62 -23.80 -23.37
C LEU A 646 10.71 -23.21 -22.29
N LEU A 647 11.18 -22.16 -21.60
CA LEU A 647 10.39 -21.46 -20.59
C LEU A 647 9.11 -20.88 -21.19
N SER A 648 9.22 -20.17 -22.33
CA SER A 648 8.06 -19.58 -23.01
C SER A 648 7.06 -20.64 -23.48
N GLY A 649 7.52 -21.80 -23.94
CA GLY A 649 6.66 -22.91 -24.31
C GLY A 649 5.94 -23.53 -23.10
N ALA A 650 6.67 -23.69 -21.98
CA ALA A 650 6.09 -24.19 -20.74
C ALA A 650 5.06 -23.23 -20.13
N THR A 651 5.39 -21.94 -20.01
CA THR A 651 4.46 -20.91 -19.55
C THR A 651 3.21 -20.87 -20.42
N GLY A 652 3.36 -20.86 -21.75
CA GLY A 652 2.22 -20.85 -22.66
C GLY A 652 1.30 -22.06 -22.47
N ALA A 653 1.87 -23.26 -22.30
CA ALA A 653 1.08 -24.48 -22.09
C ALA A 653 0.32 -24.49 -20.76
N LEU A 654 0.98 -24.06 -19.68
CA LEU A 654 0.36 -24.01 -18.35
C LEU A 654 -0.79 -22.98 -18.29
N HIS A 655 -0.69 -21.87 -19.03
CA HIS A 655 -1.74 -20.85 -19.09
C HIS A 655 -3.01 -21.31 -19.82
N ILE A 656 -2.86 -22.06 -20.91
CA ILE A 656 -4.00 -22.58 -21.68
C ILE A 656 -4.80 -23.59 -20.86
N GLY A 657 -4.13 -24.23 -19.90
CA GLY A 657 -4.78 -25.14 -18.97
C GLY A 657 -4.75 -26.59 -19.41
N GLY A 658 -5.25 -27.44 -18.52
CA GLY A 658 -5.44 -28.85 -18.78
C GLY A 658 -6.78 -29.13 -19.46
N PRO A 659 -7.28 -30.36 -19.35
CA PRO A 659 -8.54 -30.77 -19.97
C PRO A 659 -9.79 -30.07 -19.43
N LEU A 660 -9.69 -29.36 -18.30
CA LEU A 660 -10.77 -28.52 -17.77
C LEU A 660 -10.71 -27.07 -18.31
N HIS A 661 -9.74 -26.76 -19.17
CA HIS A 661 -9.51 -25.44 -19.78
C HIS A 661 -9.34 -24.31 -18.74
N LEU A 662 -8.84 -24.67 -17.55
CA LEU A 662 -8.48 -23.71 -16.51
C LEU A 662 -6.95 -23.64 -16.40
N PRO A 663 -6.36 -22.46 -16.16
CA PRO A 663 -4.91 -22.32 -16.02
C PRO A 663 -4.36 -23.26 -14.93
N LEU A 664 -3.25 -23.92 -15.25
CA LEU A 664 -2.60 -24.86 -14.36
C LEU A 664 -1.82 -24.14 -13.25
N HIS A 665 -1.98 -24.62 -12.02
CA HIS A 665 -1.37 -24.03 -10.82
C HIS A 665 -0.75 -25.11 -9.93
N SER A 666 0.33 -24.73 -9.22
CA SER A 666 1.11 -25.61 -8.34
C SER A 666 1.70 -26.84 -9.05
N ILE A 667 2.28 -26.62 -10.24
CA ILE A 667 2.93 -27.66 -11.04
C ILE A 667 4.41 -27.35 -11.25
N ILE A 668 5.23 -28.37 -11.04
CA ILE A 668 6.66 -28.37 -11.34
C ILE A 668 6.88 -29.16 -12.62
N VAL A 669 7.33 -28.47 -13.66
CA VAL A 669 7.73 -29.07 -14.93
C VAL A 669 9.20 -29.45 -14.83
N LYS A 670 9.47 -30.75 -14.73
CA LYS A 670 10.83 -31.27 -14.69
C LYS A 670 11.24 -31.74 -16.07
N ILE A 671 12.22 -31.07 -16.67
CA ILE A 671 12.82 -31.49 -17.94
C ILE A 671 13.86 -32.57 -17.64
N GLU A 672 13.56 -33.80 -18.05
CA GLU A 672 14.42 -34.96 -17.84
C GLU A 672 15.53 -35.05 -18.89
N SER A 673 15.18 -34.80 -20.16
CA SER A 673 16.13 -34.75 -21.26
C SER A 673 15.59 -33.92 -22.41
N TRP A 674 16.47 -33.30 -23.20
CA TRP A 674 16.09 -32.59 -24.41
C TRP A 674 17.19 -32.67 -25.46
N SER A 675 16.83 -32.56 -26.74
CA SER A 675 17.76 -32.63 -27.86
C SER A 675 17.51 -31.51 -28.87
N ILE A 676 18.59 -31.09 -29.53
CA ILE A 676 18.59 -30.15 -30.65
C ILE A 676 19.26 -30.85 -31.84
N PRO A 677 18.79 -30.65 -33.09
CA PRO A 677 19.48 -31.11 -34.29
C PRO A 677 20.96 -30.74 -34.32
N SER A 678 21.78 -31.62 -34.86
CA SER A 678 23.24 -31.48 -34.94
C SER A 678 23.72 -30.53 -36.05
N ARG A 679 22.81 -29.93 -36.83
CA ARG A 679 23.13 -28.97 -37.90
C ARG A 679 23.18 -27.53 -37.41
N PHE A 680 24.13 -26.80 -37.97
CA PHE A 680 24.52 -25.45 -37.60
C PHE A 680 23.55 -24.34 -38.03
N ASP A 681 22.40 -24.61 -38.68
CA ASP A 681 21.55 -23.60 -39.34
C ASP A 681 20.19 -23.36 -38.63
N LEU A 682 20.16 -23.34 -37.29
CA LEU A 682 18.95 -23.01 -36.56
C LEU A 682 18.78 -21.50 -36.42
N ASP A 683 17.96 -20.92 -37.30
CA ASP A 683 17.62 -19.49 -37.28
C ASP A 683 16.42 -19.17 -36.36
N SER A 684 15.58 -20.16 -36.03
CA SER A 684 14.32 -19.96 -35.31
C SER A 684 14.19 -20.84 -34.06
N VAL A 685 13.64 -20.24 -32.99
CA VAL A 685 13.28 -20.90 -31.73
C VAL A 685 11.82 -21.37 -31.69
N THR A 686 11.01 -21.03 -32.71
CA THR A 686 9.57 -21.34 -32.76
C THR A 686 9.26 -22.84 -32.61
N PRO A 687 10.00 -23.77 -33.27
CA PRO A 687 9.73 -25.20 -33.11
C PRO A 687 9.89 -25.69 -31.66
N MET A 688 10.86 -25.14 -30.91
CA MET A 688 11.08 -25.50 -29.51
C MET A 688 9.94 -25.07 -28.60
N ILE A 689 9.36 -23.89 -28.86
CA ILE A 689 8.21 -23.37 -28.12
C ILE A 689 7.01 -24.29 -28.34
N GLN A 690 6.73 -24.65 -29.60
CA GLN A 690 5.63 -25.53 -29.97
C GLN A 690 5.80 -26.93 -29.36
N LEU A 691 7.00 -27.50 -29.45
CA LEU A 691 7.27 -28.84 -28.92
C LEU A 691 7.13 -28.95 -27.41
N THR A 692 7.62 -27.94 -26.69
CA THR A 692 7.48 -27.91 -25.23
C THR A 692 6.00 -27.81 -24.85
N ARG A 693 5.24 -27.00 -25.60
CA ARG A 693 3.81 -26.84 -25.39
C ARG A 693 3.03 -28.13 -25.68
N GLU A 694 3.32 -28.80 -26.79
CA GLU A 694 2.72 -30.09 -27.15
C GLU A 694 3.09 -31.21 -26.17
N ALA A 695 4.34 -31.24 -25.69
CA ALA A 695 4.79 -32.22 -24.72
C ALA A 695 3.99 -32.12 -23.41
N ILE A 696 3.81 -30.91 -22.88
CA ILE A 696 2.99 -30.68 -21.68
C ILE A 696 1.53 -31.05 -21.94
N ARG A 697 0.96 -30.65 -23.09
CA ARG A 697 -0.43 -30.96 -23.45
C ARG A 697 -0.67 -32.47 -23.52
N ASN A 698 0.20 -33.21 -24.21
CA ASN A 698 0.09 -34.66 -24.30
C ASN A 698 0.24 -35.33 -22.92
N SER A 699 1.12 -34.81 -22.06
CA SER A 699 1.24 -35.29 -20.68
C SER A 699 -0.05 -35.14 -19.89
N LEU A 700 -0.79 -34.06 -20.14
CA LEU A 700 -2.08 -33.77 -19.51
C LEU A 700 -3.22 -34.61 -20.10
N ASP A 701 -3.20 -34.86 -21.41
CA ASP A 701 -4.20 -35.68 -22.11
C ASP A 701 -4.08 -37.17 -21.77
N GLU A 702 -2.86 -37.65 -21.48
CA GLU A 702 -2.62 -39.02 -21.00
C GLU A 702 -3.15 -39.28 -19.58
N LEU A 703 -3.41 -38.22 -18.80
CA LEU A 703 -3.95 -38.35 -17.45
C LEU A 703 -5.45 -38.68 -17.49
N SER A 704 -5.83 -39.72 -16.73
CA SER A 704 -7.24 -40.09 -16.57
C SER A 704 -8.05 -38.96 -15.92
N ASN A 705 -9.34 -38.88 -16.24
CA ASN A 705 -10.24 -37.86 -15.69
C ASN A 705 -10.27 -37.82 -14.14
N ASN A 706 -9.98 -38.95 -13.48
CA ASN A 706 -9.93 -39.04 -12.01
C ASN A 706 -8.68 -38.42 -11.37
N ASN A 707 -7.65 -38.09 -12.16
CA ASN A 707 -6.43 -37.44 -11.66
C ASN A 707 -6.50 -35.91 -11.77
N LYS A 708 -7.65 -35.35 -12.17
CA LYS A 708 -7.86 -33.92 -12.39
C LYS A 708 -8.53 -33.31 -11.18
N THR A 709 -8.05 -32.16 -10.74
CA THR A 709 -8.64 -31.44 -9.61
C THR A 709 -8.77 -29.96 -9.93
N VAL A 710 -9.90 -29.38 -9.54
CA VAL A 710 -10.10 -27.94 -9.57
C VAL A 710 -9.56 -27.38 -8.26
N LEU A 711 -8.85 -26.27 -8.38
CA LEU A 711 -8.41 -25.45 -7.27
C LEU A 711 -9.32 -24.22 -7.17
N GLU A 712 -9.76 -23.94 -5.95
CA GLU A 712 -10.47 -22.72 -5.62
C GLU A 712 -9.64 -21.83 -4.67
N PRO A 713 -9.74 -20.51 -4.79
CA PRO A 713 -9.06 -19.61 -3.86
C PRO A 713 -9.72 -19.68 -2.48
N VAL A 714 -8.90 -19.92 -1.46
CA VAL A 714 -9.30 -19.98 -0.06
C VAL A 714 -8.77 -18.76 0.67
N MET A 715 -9.66 -18.14 1.43
CA MET A 715 -9.37 -16.97 2.24
C MET A 715 -9.12 -17.40 3.68
N LEU A 716 -8.02 -16.92 4.26
CA LEU A 716 -7.85 -16.87 5.70
C LEU A 716 -8.67 -15.71 6.23
N ILE A 717 -9.67 -16.04 7.03
CA ILE A 717 -10.67 -15.13 7.57
C ILE A 717 -10.39 -14.92 9.05
N LYS A 718 -10.30 -13.66 9.44
CA LYS A 718 -10.16 -13.23 10.84
C LYS A 718 -11.36 -12.37 11.17
N ILE A 719 -12.27 -12.91 11.97
CA ILE A 719 -13.50 -12.23 12.38
C ILE A 719 -13.39 -11.88 13.86
N GLN A 720 -13.51 -10.59 14.19
CA GLN A 720 -13.60 -10.15 15.58
C GLN A 720 -15.05 -9.82 15.90
N VAL A 721 -15.60 -10.46 16.92
CA VAL A 721 -16.99 -10.26 17.34
C VAL A 721 -17.09 -10.21 18.86
N PRO A 722 -18.14 -9.58 19.41
CA PRO A 722 -18.44 -9.71 20.83
C PRO A 722 -18.64 -11.18 21.21
N GLU A 723 -18.23 -11.56 22.42
CA GLU A 723 -18.42 -12.91 22.96
C GLU A 723 -19.87 -13.43 22.81
N SER A 724 -20.86 -12.53 22.92
CA SER A 724 -22.28 -12.86 22.75
C SER A 724 -22.66 -13.38 21.36
N ASP A 725 -21.89 -12.99 20.33
CA ASP A 725 -22.25 -13.18 18.93
C ASP A 725 -21.41 -14.31 18.28
N VAL A 726 -20.41 -14.85 18.99
CA VAL A 726 -19.48 -15.90 18.51
C VAL A 726 -20.22 -17.13 18.01
N GLY A 727 -21.23 -17.60 18.75
CA GLY A 727 -21.96 -18.82 18.40
C GLY A 727 -22.71 -18.70 17.08
N ILE A 728 -23.41 -17.57 16.89
CA ILE A 728 -24.21 -17.30 15.67
C ILE A 728 -23.28 -17.16 14.46
N VAL A 729 -22.16 -16.45 14.61
CA VAL A 729 -21.20 -16.21 13.53
C VAL A 729 -20.47 -17.50 13.16
N SER A 730 -20.05 -18.31 14.14
CA SER A 730 -19.38 -19.59 13.91
C SER A 730 -20.30 -20.58 13.19
N GLN A 731 -21.58 -20.60 13.56
CA GLN A 731 -22.57 -21.43 12.88
C GLN A 731 -22.75 -21.01 11.42
N ASP A 732 -22.88 -19.72 11.12
CA ASP A 732 -23.05 -19.23 9.74
C ASP A 732 -21.82 -19.54 8.87
N LEU A 733 -20.62 -19.35 9.42
CA LEU A 733 -19.36 -19.70 8.77
C LEU A 733 -19.30 -21.19 8.39
N MET A 734 -19.58 -22.09 9.33
CA MET A 734 -19.48 -23.53 9.08
C MET A 734 -20.57 -24.05 8.14
N SER A 735 -21.81 -23.57 8.31
CA SER A 735 -22.99 -24.14 7.63
C SER A 735 -23.29 -23.53 6.27
N ALA A 736 -23.21 -22.21 6.16
CA ALA A 736 -23.59 -21.48 4.95
C ALA A 736 -22.38 -21.11 4.08
N ARG A 737 -21.17 -21.07 4.67
CA ARG A 737 -19.96 -20.56 4.01
C ARG A 737 -18.88 -21.61 3.83
N ASN A 738 -19.15 -22.87 4.20
CA ASN A 738 -18.20 -23.97 4.14
C ASN A 738 -16.84 -23.63 4.78
N ALA A 739 -16.86 -22.78 5.81
CA ALA A 739 -15.64 -22.34 6.47
C ALA A 739 -15.18 -23.38 7.48
N LYS A 740 -13.88 -23.66 7.48
CA LYS A 740 -13.20 -24.46 8.49
C LYS A 740 -12.65 -23.54 9.56
N ILE A 741 -13.24 -23.54 10.75
CA ILE A 741 -12.70 -22.80 11.90
C ILE A 741 -11.40 -23.48 12.33
N MET A 742 -10.31 -22.72 12.30
CA MET A 742 -8.99 -23.19 12.70
C MET A 742 -8.85 -23.12 14.22
N TYR A 743 -9.14 -21.95 14.78
CA TYR A 743 -9.17 -21.72 16.22
C TYR A 743 -10.02 -20.49 16.54
N VAL A 744 -10.43 -20.42 17.80
CA VAL A 744 -11.13 -19.28 18.37
C VAL A 744 -10.28 -18.80 19.53
N GLU A 745 -9.79 -17.57 19.41
CA GLU A 745 -8.97 -16.91 20.42
C GLU A 745 -9.82 -15.87 21.14
N GLU A 746 -9.88 -15.94 22.46
CA GLU A 746 -10.25 -14.78 23.25
C GLU A 746 -9.11 -13.76 23.12
N GLU A 747 -9.44 -12.50 22.81
CA GLU A 747 -8.45 -11.44 22.68
C GLU A 747 -7.76 -11.26 24.05
N GLY A 748 -6.56 -11.84 24.21
CA GLY A 748 -5.81 -11.75 25.46
C GLY A 748 -4.74 -12.80 25.77
N HIS A 749 -4.52 -13.87 24.97
CA HIS A 749 -3.71 -14.99 25.46
C HIS A 749 -2.23 -15.08 25.05
N ASP A 750 -1.78 -14.72 23.83
CA ASP A 750 -0.40 -15.09 23.43
C ASP A 750 0.49 -14.00 22.80
N GLY A 751 0.03 -12.74 22.69
CA GLY A 751 0.83 -11.64 22.09
C GLY A 751 1.17 -10.44 23.00
N GLU A 752 0.57 -10.29 24.18
CA GLU A 752 0.34 -8.95 24.76
C GLU A 752 0.60 -8.82 26.28
N ILE A 753 1.53 -9.55 26.90
CA ILE A 753 1.89 -9.24 28.30
C ILE A 753 2.36 -7.78 28.40
N TRP A 754 3.22 -7.35 27.47
CA TRP A 754 3.69 -5.97 27.41
C TRP A 754 2.55 -4.99 27.10
N ALA A 755 1.73 -5.27 26.09
CA ALA A 755 0.68 -4.33 25.68
C ALA A 755 -0.38 -4.15 26.77
N ARG A 756 -0.75 -5.24 27.47
CA ARG A 756 -1.66 -5.20 28.63
C ARG A 756 -1.07 -4.41 29.80
N GLU A 757 0.18 -4.66 30.13
CA GLU A 757 0.88 -3.90 31.18
C GLU A 757 1.00 -2.41 30.81
N GLN A 758 1.30 -2.10 29.55
CA GLN A 758 1.34 -0.72 29.07
C GLN A 758 -0.05 -0.07 29.05
N MET A 759 -1.10 -0.79 28.69
CA MET A 759 -2.48 -0.30 28.75
C MET A 759 -2.91 0.07 30.17
N GLU A 760 -2.53 -0.74 31.16
CA GLU A 760 -2.80 -0.47 32.57
C GLU A 760 -1.98 0.70 33.12
N ARG A 761 -0.73 0.87 32.66
CA ARG A 761 0.15 1.98 33.04
C ARG A 761 -0.18 3.30 32.33
N THR A 762 -0.80 3.25 31.15
CA THR A 762 -1.10 4.46 30.36
C THR A 762 -2.24 5.23 31.03
N TYR A 763 -1.91 6.39 31.60
CA TYR A 763 -2.91 7.30 32.12
C TYR A 763 -3.75 7.87 30.98
N THR A 764 -5.07 7.76 31.11
CA THR A 764 -6.04 8.34 30.17
C THR A 764 -7.10 9.13 30.94
N PRO A 765 -7.55 10.29 30.43
CA PRO A 765 -8.58 11.04 31.10
C PRO A 765 -9.92 10.30 31.09
N LYS A 766 -10.81 10.65 32.01
CA LYS A 766 -12.14 10.02 32.11
C LYS A 766 -12.99 10.31 30.87
N ASP A 767 -13.62 9.27 30.32
CA ASP A 767 -14.55 9.42 29.20
C ASP A 767 -15.88 10.01 29.68
N GLU A 768 -16.16 11.25 29.27
CA GLU A 768 -17.30 12.02 29.76
C GLU A 768 -18.65 11.58 29.15
N THR A 769 -18.61 10.97 27.96
CA THR A 769 -19.75 10.60 27.10
C THR A 769 -20.06 9.10 27.11
N LEU A 770 -19.14 8.26 27.60
CA LEU A 770 -19.29 6.81 27.64
C LEU A 770 -20.02 6.40 28.94
N LYS A 771 -21.22 5.82 28.84
CA LYS A 771 -21.97 5.26 29.99
C LYS A 771 -21.99 3.74 29.92
N GLY A 772 -21.43 3.07 30.94
CA GLY A 772 -21.72 1.66 31.25
C GLY A 772 -21.39 0.65 30.14
N VAL A 773 -20.34 0.87 29.36
CA VAL A 773 -19.83 -0.17 28.45
C VAL A 773 -18.93 -1.08 29.26
N ASP A 774 -19.46 -2.23 29.68
CA ASP A 774 -18.62 -3.38 29.98
C ASP A 774 -17.78 -3.64 28.72
N VAL A 775 -16.47 -3.52 28.84
CA VAL A 775 -15.53 -4.04 27.84
C VAL A 775 -15.62 -5.56 27.92
N LYS A 776 -16.73 -6.12 27.42
CA LYS A 776 -16.86 -7.57 27.27
C LYS A 776 -15.82 -8.02 26.25
N GLY A 777 -15.16 -9.14 26.56
CA GLY A 777 -14.11 -9.70 25.73
C GLY A 777 -14.56 -9.80 24.28
N ARG A 778 -13.73 -9.28 23.37
CA ARG A 778 -13.86 -9.60 21.96
C ARG A 778 -13.22 -10.96 21.75
N VAL A 779 -13.81 -11.71 20.83
CA VAL A 779 -13.34 -13.02 20.45
C VAL A 779 -12.99 -12.96 18.98
N LYS A 780 -11.80 -13.48 18.65
CA LYS A 780 -11.28 -13.59 17.31
C LYS A 780 -11.50 -15.01 16.81
N ILE A 781 -12.33 -15.15 15.80
CA ILE A 781 -12.56 -16.40 15.08
C ILE A 781 -11.61 -16.39 13.88
N VAL A 782 -10.70 -17.36 13.83
CA VAL A 782 -9.84 -17.57 12.67
C VAL A 782 -10.32 -18.81 11.92
N ALA A 783 -10.67 -18.63 10.66
CA ALA A 783 -11.23 -19.68 9.82
C ALA A 783 -10.67 -19.60 8.40
N GLU A 784 -10.70 -20.72 7.68
CA GLU A 784 -10.44 -20.76 6.25
C GLU A 784 -11.77 -20.97 5.52
N ALA A 785 -12.09 -20.15 4.52
CA ALA A 785 -13.28 -20.40 3.69
C ALA A 785 -13.04 -20.09 2.21
N PRO A 786 -13.74 -20.78 1.31
CA PRO A 786 -13.69 -20.48 -0.11
C PRO A 786 -14.14 -19.05 -0.42
N LEU A 787 -13.41 -18.35 -1.30
CA LEU A 787 -13.71 -16.96 -1.65
C LEU A 787 -15.13 -16.79 -2.23
N ARG A 788 -15.58 -17.75 -3.07
CA ARG A 788 -16.92 -17.75 -3.68
C ARG A 788 -18.03 -17.62 -2.65
N ASP A 789 -17.87 -18.31 -1.52
CA ASP A 789 -18.90 -18.36 -0.48
C ASP A 789 -18.88 -17.09 0.39
N MET A 790 -17.77 -16.35 0.40
CA MET A 790 -17.56 -15.15 1.22
C MET A 790 -17.94 -13.82 0.54
N ILE A 791 -18.39 -13.87 -0.72
CA ILE A 791 -18.85 -12.70 -1.47
C ILE A 791 -19.99 -12.02 -0.71
N GLY A 792 -19.86 -10.70 -0.49
CA GLY A 792 -20.83 -9.90 0.27
C GLY A 792 -20.95 -10.22 1.77
N TYR A 793 -20.04 -11.01 2.36
CA TYR A 793 -20.20 -11.48 3.74
C TYR A 793 -20.16 -10.36 4.78
N LEU A 794 -19.40 -9.28 4.56
CA LEU A 794 -19.30 -8.16 5.49
C LEU A 794 -20.68 -7.57 5.84
N GLY A 795 -21.56 -7.42 4.84
CA GLY A 795 -22.92 -6.93 5.05
C GLY A 795 -23.75 -7.86 5.94
N LYS A 796 -23.62 -9.17 5.73
CA LYS A 796 -24.30 -10.19 6.54
C LYS A 796 -23.74 -10.23 7.97
N LEU A 797 -22.42 -10.17 8.14
CA LEU A 797 -21.76 -10.13 9.45
C LEU A 797 -22.21 -8.92 10.26
N ARG A 798 -22.30 -7.73 9.64
CA ARG A 798 -22.86 -6.53 10.27
C ARG A 798 -24.30 -6.75 10.74
N GLY A 799 -25.12 -7.41 9.93
CA GLY A 799 -26.49 -7.79 10.32
C GLY A 799 -26.53 -8.73 11.54
N LEU A 800 -25.63 -9.73 11.59
CA LEU A 800 -25.57 -10.71 12.68
C LEU A 800 -25.10 -10.12 14.02
N THR A 801 -24.23 -9.11 13.97
CA THR A 801 -23.51 -8.57 15.15
C THR A 801 -24.02 -7.20 15.60
N GLY A 802 -25.08 -6.69 14.96
CA GLY A 802 -25.55 -5.31 15.15
C GLY A 802 -24.49 -4.26 14.78
N GLY A 803 -23.66 -4.56 13.78
CA GLY A 803 -22.59 -3.70 13.28
C GLY A 803 -21.29 -3.72 14.08
N ARG A 804 -21.18 -4.59 15.10
CA ARG A 804 -20.01 -4.64 16.00
C ARG A 804 -18.93 -5.63 15.59
N GLY A 805 -19.22 -6.49 14.60
CA GLY A 805 -18.28 -7.45 14.04
C GLY A 805 -17.41 -6.84 12.95
N SER A 806 -16.12 -7.17 12.96
CA SER A 806 -15.19 -6.85 11.87
C SER A 806 -14.71 -8.12 11.18
N LEU A 807 -14.48 -8.02 9.87
CA LEU A 807 -14.00 -9.09 9.00
C LEU A 807 -12.71 -8.62 8.33
N ASP A 808 -11.63 -9.39 8.48
CA ASP A 808 -10.45 -9.31 7.62
C ASP A 808 -10.31 -10.62 6.85
N MET A 809 -9.94 -10.51 5.58
CA MET A 809 -9.75 -11.64 4.68
C MET A 809 -8.42 -11.47 3.96
N GLU A 810 -7.60 -12.51 3.97
CA GLU A 810 -6.34 -12.58 3.24
C GLU A 810 -6.37 -13.84 2.38
N LEU A 811 -5.83 -13.78 1.16
CA LEU A 811 -5.71 -14.98 0.35
C LEU A 811 -4.73 -15.93 1.06
N SER A 812 -5.23 -17.09 1.51
CA SER A 812 -4.40 -18.14 2.12
C SER A 812 -3.66 -18.92 1.02
N GLY A 813 -4.34 -19.12 -0.11
CA GLY A 813 -3.79 -19.80 -1.27
C GLY A 813 -4.90 -20.43 -2.12
N MET A 814 -4.53 -21.45 -2.87
CA MET A 814 -5.43 -22.25 -3.68
C MET A 814 -5.61 -23.63 -3.04
N ALA A 815 -6.85 -24.05 -2.77
CA ALA A 815 -7.15 -25.36 -2.18
C ALA A 815 -7.92 -26.25 -3.16
N ARG A 816 -7.73 -27.57 -3.03
CA ARG A 816 -8.43 -28.55 -3.85
C ARG A 816 -9.90 -28.62 -3.48
N VAL A 817 -10.73 -28.61 -4.52
CA VAL A 817 -12.17 -28.77 -4.40
C VAL A 817 -12.50 -30.27 -4.25
N GLY A 818 -13.39 -30.60 -3.31
CA GLY A 818 -13.92 -31.95 -3.16
C GLY A 818 -14.77 -32.39 -4.35
N TYR A 819 -14.83 -33.70 -4.64
CA TYR A 819 -15.46 -34.23 -5.85
C TYR A 819 -16.92 -33.78 -6.05
N ASP A 820 -17.72 -33.70 -4.99
CA ASP A 820 -19.12 -33.26 -5.05
C ASP A 820 -19.25 -31.78 -5.46
N ARG A 821 -18.31 -30.93 -5.02
CA ARG A 821 -18.28 -29.49 -5.29
C ARG A 821 -17.73 -29.16 -6.68
N ILE A 822 -16.95 -30.05 -7.30
CA ILE A 822 -16.51 -29.91 -8.69
C ILE A 822 -17.72 -29.82 -9.64
N GLY A 823 -18.78 -30.59 -9.37
CA GLY A 823 -20.02 -30.54 -10.14
C GLY A 823 -20.77 -29.20 -10.03
N GLU A 824 -20.64 -28.47 -8.92
CA GLU A 824 -21.26 -27.15 -8.72
C GLU A 824 -20.43 -25.99 -9.31
N ILE A 825 -19.18 -26.26 -9.67
CA ILE A 825 -18.26 -25.27 -10.26
C ILE A 825 -18.26 -25.36 -11.78
N LEU A 826 -18.34 -26.59 -12.32
CA LEU A 826 -18.32 -26.83 -13.77
C LEU A 826 -19.70 -26.68 -14.44
N ASN A 827 -20.79 -26.66 -13.64
CA ASN A 827 -22.15 -26.32 -14.10
C ASN A 827 -22.48 -24.86 -13.79
#